data_AF-A0A9N9XFK0-F1
#
_entry.id   AF-A0A9N9XFK0-F1
#
_cell.length_a   1.000
_cell.length_b   1.000
_cell.length_c   1.000
_cell.angle_alpha   90.00
_cell.angle_beta   90.00
_cell.angle_gamma   90.00
#
_symmetry.space_group_name_H-M   'P 1'
#
loop_
_entity.id
_entity.type
_entity.pdbx_description
1 polymer ?
#
loop_
_entity_poly.entity_id
_entity_poly.type
_entity_poly.pdbx_seq_one_letter_code
_entity_poly.pdbx_strand_id
1 'polypeptide(L)'
;MFVVREVVVEMSFWRELHCECEQLSLVKTSAFFIILFLQNGYCNKDEYQACRYEESTVGNTSQKAFWYSSGIQNEIILSTPPCIHQNGTLITRVCKNGKWIPDIAKTVCPKATGKKRTCPPKFEETPTSCLFIAPAQPWGHICNSQTLNMEPDNTSLKNELIWLPYKRLTAYGRFESVAFGDKFGTPFDNPISASLSDPNFFDKNCLVADSTSKKYYPEFCNSTHRYICEFSKELTNSKCPKNCISADYISGSCYCKYERDCPDLARVDNIYDLTVLQDIIRDDNRDDVCYVGKNNDPDESFAGLMQSISVNRWSYTNEPLNCRMCLTTRYKSSTKYEAQMALAFDENSSSLCLTIYHPESLFNEGLDQTIYCFTDADAYELKKRKKVSFLFSNKDTAEPYNVYEVELEEYIGVYWCEGYTDMDDNDENKINSNHVLAYKTKTGSEFAARLVIRSICILFPCDITYNIDFETIIKNTFTDFRQEVRVMEIYSFDFEAIDLLLHVTTKGTGNVMENYKYVCDQIKQKEEKNELTVNYIRSSEYCLPEKSVGLDWPLTPMGQGAVPDQLCLQHNSLPVVRYCGGHFLTGATWKDVIGSCASNTAIPDSTKYLYGALNESVSDETITNITNLIRNDPDLPVISIYYASKFLDKIYSQTNTTISNSINSTIDLTDSILEVQKETLVYSQELLNVTDDLIDLVENILTSTTIEDDHLCLQRNNVIIHVTNPVLSGVGGVVVYQQSGEAPYVEDLPRNSTFREVRSNALIALLIPEEIIHYKNGSNLTVITTVYFKDAFFESNYTKKPSGPVISVTIPEFGGYLPTPIPILFDVTNFTDTPECVFWDYGKKTVRRKGHWSKVGGTYVGQLSNISTYHICMYSI
;
A
#
# COMPACT_ATOMS: atom_id res chain seq x y z
N MET A 1 7.69 -12.15 38.44
CA MET A 1 7.82 -12.95 39.67
C MET A 1 6.42 -13.35 40.11
N PHE A 2 6.05 -14.63 39.88
CA PHE A 2 5.02 -15.45 40.58
C PHE A 2 3.57 -14.91 40.71
N VAL A 3 2.47 -15.62 40.45
CA VAL A 3 2.12 -17.06 40.49
C VAL A 3 0.91 -17.33 39.57
N VAL A 4 0.93 -18.50 38.93
CA VAL A 4 -0.12 -19.15 38.13
C VAL A 4 -1.28 -19.67 39.00
N ARG A 5 -2.55 -19.55 38.55
CA ARG A 5 -3.62 -20.46 38.99
C ARG A 5 -4.55 -20.83 37.84
N GLU A 6 -4.58 -22.13 37.57
CA GLU A 6 -5.59 -22.86 36.80
C GLU A 6 -6.98 -22.76 37.45
N VAL A 7 -8.02 -22.76 36.62
CA VAL A 7 -9.40 -23.03 37.04
C VAL A 7 -9.94 -24.15 36.15
N VAL A 8 -10.08 -25.32 36.76
CA VAL A 8 -10.86 -26.47 36.29
C VAL A 8 -12.30 -26.26 36.76
N VAL A 9 -13.28 -26.41 35.87
CA VAL A 9 -14.70 -26.51 36.25
C VAL A 9 -15.26 -27.82 35.71
N GLU A 10 -15.30 -28.82 36.59
CA GLU A 10 -16.31 -29.88 36.55
C GLU A 10 -17.59 -29.36 37.20
N MET A 11 -18.75 -29.64 36.60
CA MET A 11 -20.03 -29.55 37.29
C MET A 11 -20.93 -30.71 36.90
N SER A 12 -21.07 -31.63 37.84
CA SER A 12 -22.18 -32.57 37.98
C SER A 12 -23.00 -32.17 39.20
N PHE A 13 -24.33 -32.08 39.11
CA PHE A 13 -25.20 -32.32 40.26
C PHE A 13 -26.63 -32.75 39.88
N TRP A 14 -27.15 -33.59 40.77
CA TRP A 14 -28.35 -34.44 40.76
C TRP A 14 -29.63 -33.78 41.32
N ARG A 15 -30.82 -34.32 40.95
CA ARG A 15 -31.93 -34.85 41.80
C ARG A 15 -33.31 -34.78 41.10
N GLU A 16 -33.96 -35.90 40.78
CA GLU A 16 -34.85 -36.78 41.60
C GLU A 16 -36.31 -36.31 41.71
N LEU A 17 -37.25 -37.13 41.19
CA LEU A 17 -38.51 -37.46 41.84
C LEU A 17 -39.11 -38.77 41.30
N HIS A 18 -39.34 -39.70 42.24
CA HIS A 18 -39.92 -41.04 42.13
C HIS A 18 -41.44 -41.04 41.82
N CYS A 19 -41.92 -42.10 41.14
CA CYS A 19 -42.84 -43.09 41.76
C CYS A 19 -43.08 -44.31 40.85
N GLU A 20 -43.07 -45.48 41.49
CA GLU A 20 -43.38 -46.85 41.05
C GLU A 20 -44.85 -46.98 40.57
N CYS A 21 -45.36 -48.02 39.90
CA CYS A 21 -45.18 -49.45 40.13
C CYS A 21 -45.80 -50.30 38.99
N GLU A 22 -45.62 -51.62 39.13
CA GLU A 22 -45.59 -52.72 38.18
C GLU A 22 -46.87 -53.16 37.42
N GLN A 23 -46.58 -53.90 36.34
CA GLN A 23 -47.24 -55.08 35.75
C GLN A 23 -48.61 -55.55 36.29
N LEU A 24 -49.54 -55.86 35.39
CA LEU A 24 -50.00 -57.25 35.17
C LEU A 24 -50.86 -57.40 33.90
N SER A 25 -50.65 -58.54 33.24
CA SER A 25 -51.40 -59.02 32.08
C SER A 25 -52.70 -59.73 32.45
N LEU A 26 -53.59 -59.83 31.44
CA LEU A 26 -54.46 -60.97 31.10
C LEU A 26 -55.94 -60.97 31.55
N VAL A 27 -56.80 -61.14 30.54
CA VAL A 27 -58.07 -61.91 30.44
C VAL A 27 -59.39 -61.12 30.26
N LYS A 28 -59.95 -61.28 29.04
CA LYS A 28 -61.36 -61.51 28.60
C LYS A 28 -62.47 -60.71 29.33
N THR A 29 -63.47 -60.08 28.70
CA THR A 29 -64.38 -60.57 27.65
C THR A 29 -65.39 -59.45 27.30
N SER A 30 -65.84 -59.42 26.03
CA SER A 30 -67.20 -59.08 25.56
C SER A 30 -67.83 -57.68 25.75
N ALA A 31 -68.03 -57.03 24.59
CA ALA A 31 -69.27 -56.39 24.10
C ALA A 31 -69.81 -55.11 24.76
N PHE A 32 -69.78 -53.97 24.04
CA PHE A 32 -70.94 -53.32 23.40
C PHE A 32 -70.60 -51.93 22.79
N PHE A 33 -71.32 -51.55 21.71
CA PHE A 33 -71.37 -50.28 20.94
C PHE A 33 -70.18 -49.99 20.00
N ILE A 34 -70.24 -50.08 18.66
CA ILE A 34 -71.23 -49.72 17.62
C ILE A 34 -71.55 -48.21 17.53
N ILE A 35 -70.85 -47.59 16.56
CA ILE A 35 -71.24 -46.49 15.65
C ILE A 35 -71.26 -45.06 16.22
N LEU A 36 -70.21 -44.30 15.89
CA LEU A 36 -70.37 -42.98 15.30
C LEU A 36 -69.26 -42.70 14.28
N PHE A 37 -69.72 -42.22 13.13
CA PHE A 37 -69.08 -41.98 11.84
C PHE A 37 -67.77 -41.17 11.91
N LEU A 38 -66.73 -41.63 11.21
CA LEU A 38 -66.22 -41.03 9.96
C LEU A 38 -65.99 -39.51 10.05
N GLN A 39 -64.73 -39.13 10.29
CA GLN A 39 -64.02 -38.07 9.56
C GLN A 39 -62.52 -38.05 9.93
N ASN A 40 -61.68 -38.25 8.91
CA ASN A 40 -60.29 -37.80 8.75
C ASN A 40 -59.23 -38.38 9.73
N GLY A 41 -58.13 -38.99 9.31
CA GLY A 41 -57.49 -38.97 8.00
C GLY A 41 -56.64 -40.21 7.75
N TYR A 42 -56.45 -40.46 6.46
CA TYR A 42 -55.48 -41.38 5.89
C TYR A 42 -54.11 -41.23 6.57
N CYS A 43 -53.73 -42.16 7.44
CA CYS A 43 -52.32 -42.50 7.61
C CYS A 43 -51.94 -43.39 6.43
N ASN A 44 -51.56 -42.79 5.30
CA ASN A 44 -50.73 -43.51 4.33
C ASN A 44 -49.44 -43.87 5.06
N LYS A 45 -49.35 -45.11 5.52
CA LYS A 45 -48.06 -45.78 5.69
C LYS A 45 -47.51 -46.01 4.29
N ASP A 46 -46.91 -44.97 3.71
CA ASP A 46 -45.91 -45.22 2.68
C ASP A 46 -44.78 -45.95 3.40
N GLU A 47 -44.75 -47.28 3.28
CA GLU A 47 -43.62 -48.09 3.72
C GLU A 47 -42.37 -47.51 3.06
N TYR A 48 -41.49 -46.90 3.86
CA TYR A 48 -40.16 -46.49 3.43
C TYR A 48 -39.41 -47.72 2.92
N GLN A 49 -39.47 -47.97 1.60
CA GLN A 49 -38.75 -49.06 0.98
C GLN A 49 -37.28 -48.66 0.87
N ALA A 50 -36.50 -49.05 1.88
CA ALA A 50 -35.04 -48.99 1.83
C ALA A 50 -34.51 -49.91 0.74
N CYS A 51 -33.50 -49.45 0.02
CA CYS A 51 -32.83 -50.26 -0.99
C CYS A 51 -32.05 -51.38 -0.31
N ARG A 52 -32.00 -52.55 -0.98
CA ARG A 52 -31.23 -53.68 -0.46
C ARG A 52 -29.75 -53.31 -0.38
N TYR A 53 -29.10 -53.80 0.67
CA TYR A 53 -27.66 -53.71 0.82
C TYR A 53 -26.96 -54.39 -0.37
N GLU A 54 -26.00 -53.69 -0.97
CA GLU A 54 -25.22 -54.19 -2.12
C GLU A 54 -23.71 -53.99 -1.88
N GLU A 55 -22.90 -54.88 -2.47
CA GLU A 55 -21.45 -54.77 -2.45
C GLU A 55 -20.89 -54.73 -3.88
N SER A 56 -19.85 -53.93 -4.08
CA SER A 56 -19.11 -53.84 -5.34
C SER A 56 -17.64 -54.14 -5.10
N THR A 57 -17.00 -54.92 -5.98
CA THR A 57 -15.56 -55.18 -5.93
C THR A 57 -14.77 -53.94 -6.35
N VAL A 58 -13.72 -53.57 -5.61
CA VAL A 58 -12.87 -52.41 -5.91
C VAL A 58 -11.71 -52.81 -6.82
N GLY A 59 -11.78 -52.45 -8.10
CA GLY A 59 -10.79 -52.79 -9.12
C GLY A 59 -10.47 -54.29 -9.10
N ASN A 60 -9.17 -54.61 -9.13
CA ASN A 60 -8.65 -55.98 -8.97
C ASN A 60 -8.17 -56.27 -7.53
N THR A 61 -8.64 -55.49 -6.55
CA THR A 61 -8.23 -55.64 -5.15
C THR A 61 -9.19 -56.56 -4.38
N SER A 62 -8.77 -57.02 -3.19
CA SER A 62 -9.66 -57.74 -2.27
C SER A 62 -10.63 -56.82 -1.52
N GLN A 63 -10.54 -55.50 -1.73
CA GLN A 63 -11.40 -54.52 -1.08
C GLN A 63 -12.79 -54.51 -1.70
N LYS A 64 -13.82 -54.38 -0.86
CA LYS A 64 -15.22 -54.21 -1.26
C LYS A 64 -15.72 -52.83 -0.88
N ALA A 65 -16.56 -52.26 -1.72
CA ALA A 65 -17.30 -51.04 -1.45
C ALA A 65 -18.77 -51.39 -1.17
N PHE A 66 -19.30 -50.89 -0.07
CA PHE A 66 -20.63 -51.24 0.43
C PHE A 66 -21.63 -50.11 0.21
N TRP A 67 -22.78 -50.43 -0.35
CA TRP A 67 -23.90 -49.50 -0.57
C TRP A 67 -25.01 -49.81 0.43
N TYR A 68 -25.35 -48.84 1.27
CA TYR A 68 -26.45 -48.95 2.23
C TYR A 68 -27.30 -47.68 2.21
N SER A 69 -28.62 -47.83 2.22
CA SER A 69 -29.56 -46.71 2.28
C SER A 69 -30.06 -46.53 3.70
N SER A 70 -30.24 -45.27 4.13
CA SER A 70 -30.87 -44.92 5.40
C SER A 70 -32.39 -45.13 5.40
N GLY A 71 -32.98 -45.50 4.26
CA GLY A 71 -34.43 -45.58 4.05
C GLY A 71 -35.07 -44.26 3.59
N ILE A 72 -34.29 -43.17 3.50
CA ILE A 72 -34.76 -41.87 3.03
C ILE A 72 -34.87 -41.88 1.50
N GLN A 73 -36.04 -41.49 0.98
CA GLN A 73 -36.27 -41.38 -0.46
C GLN A 73 -35.43 -40.25 -1.06
N ASN A 74 -34.90 -40.46 -2.26
CA ASN A 74 -34.13 -39.49 -3.02
C ASN A 74 -32.79 -39.07 -2.38
N GLU A 75 -32.30 -39.80 -1.37
CA GLU A 75 -30.98 -39.60 -0.79
C GLU A 75 -29.89 -40.03 -1.78
N ILE A 76 -28.91 -39.16 -1.98
CA ILE A 76 -27.71 -39.43 -2.79
C ILE A 76 -26.68 -40.10 -1.88
N ILE A 77 -26.38 -41.36 -2.18
CA ILE A 77 -25.59 -42.23 -1.32
C ILE A 77 -24.24 -42.50 -1.96
N LEU A 78 -23.20 -42.43 -1.13
CA LEU A 78 -21.85 -42.87 -1.43
C LEU A 78 -21.59 -44.25 -0.85
N SER A 79 -20.83 -45.07 -1.56
CA SER A 79 -20.37 -46.34 -1.02
C SER A 79 -19.39 -46.15 0.14
N THR A 80 -19.17 -47.21 0.91
CA THR A 80 -18.19 -47.23 1.99
C THR A 80 -17.14 -48.32 1.72
N PRO A 81 -15.87 -47.98 1.45
CA PRO A 81 -15.34 -46.63 1.13
C PRO A 81 -15.95 -46.01 -0.15
N PRO A 82 -15.88 -44.68 -0.33
CA PRO A 82 -16.43 -44.02 -1.52
C PRO A 82 -15.75 -44.48 -2.81
N CYS A 83 -16.58 -44.85 -3.79
CA CYS A 83 -16.15 -45.23 -5.13
C CYS A 83 -15.98 -44.01 -6.02
N ILE A 84 -14.90 -44.01 -6.79
CA ILE A 84 -14.60 -42.95 -7.76
C ILE A 84 -14.32 -43.55 -9.13
N HIS A 85 -14.71 -42.81 -10.18
CA HIS A 85 -14.31 -43.09 -11.55
C HIS A 85 -12.81 -42.84 -11.76
N GLN A 86 -12.26 -43.28 -12.90
CA GLN A 86 -10.85 -43.08 -13.23
C GLN A 86 -10.46 -41.59 -13.35
N ASN A 87 -11.41 -40.73 -13.73
CA ASN A 87 -11.25 -39.27 -13.77
C ASN A 87 -11.38 -38.61 -12.37
N GLY A 88 -11.65 -39.38 -11.32
CA GLY A 88 -11.77 -38.90 -9.94
C GLY A 88 -13.17 -38.47 -9.51
N THR A 89 -14.18 -38.50 -10.37
CA THR A 89 -15.55 -38.11 -9.99
C THR A 89 -16.20 -39.18 -9.11
N LEU A 90 -17.03 -38.74 -8.15
CA LEU A 90 -17.76 -39.65 -7.26
C LEU A 90 -18.78 -40.49 -8.03
N ILE A 91 -18.80 -41.80 -7.72
CA ILE A 91 -19.89 -42.68 -8.11
C ILE A 91 -20.97 -42.57 -7.03
N THR A 92 -22.13 -42.06 -7.41
CA THR A 92 -23.28 -41.91 -6.50
C THR A 92 -24.43 -42.80 -6.95
N ARG A 93 -25.26 -43.21 -5.98
CA ARG A 93 -26.52 -43.90 -6.26
C ARG A 93 -27.62 -43.28 -5.42
N VAL A 94 -28.83 -43.27 -5.96
CA VAL A 94 -30.01 -42.78 -5.27
C VAL A 94 -30.92 -43.95 -4.98
N CYS A 95 -31.39 -44.05 -3.74
CA CYS A 95 -32.42 -45.02 -3.40
C CYS A 95 -33.82 -44.43 -3.66
N LYS A 96 -34.57 -45.03 -4.58
CA LYS A 96 -35.93 -44.62 -4.92
C LYS A 96 -36.83 -45.84 -5.02
N ASN A 97 -37.89 -45.88 -4.20
CA ASN A 97 -38.85 -47.00 -4.16
C ASN A 97 -38.17 -48.38 -4.02
N GLY A 98 -37.20 -48.51 -3.10
CA GLY A 98 -36.47 -49.75 -2.85
C GLY A 98 -35.50 -50.18 -3.97
N LYS A 99 -35.33 -49.37 -5.02
CA LYS A 99 -34.39 -49.61 -6.12
C LYS A 99 -33.30 -48.57 -6.16
N TRP A 100 -32.07 -49.03 -6.42
CA TRP A 100 -30.93 -48.17 -6.64
C TRP A 100 -30.95 -47.60 -8.06
N ILE A 101 -30.69 -46.29 -8.18
CA ILE A 101 -30.60 -45.58 -9.46
C ILE A 101 -29.24 -44.86 -9.52
N PRO A 102 -28.41 -45.09 -10.56
CA PRO A 102 -28.65 -46.07 -11.61
C PRO A 102 -28.59 -47.51 -11.05
N ASP A 103 -29.28 -48.43 -11.73
CA ASP A 103 -29.23 -49.86 -11.42
C ASP A 103 -27.91 -50.46 -11.93
N ILE A 104 -26.83 -50.11 -11.23
CA ILE A 104 -25.48 -50.51 -11.60
C ILE A 104 -25.11 -51.88 -11.01
N ALA A 105 -26.03 -52.84 -11.05
CA ALA A 105 -25.91 -54.18 -10.45
C ALA A 105 -24.64 -55.01 -10.85
N LYS A 106 -23.71 -54.44 -11.64
CA LYS A 106 -22.43 -55.06 -12.05
C LYS A 106 -21.23 -54.10 -12.17
N THR A 107 -21.24 -52.86 -11.67
CA THR A 107 -20.02 -52.04 -11.77
C THR A 107 -18.99 -52.42 -10.71
N VAL A 108 -17.86 -52.92 -11.20
CA VAL A 108 -16.58 -52.85 -10.49
C VAL A 108 -16.37 -51.39 -10.10
N CYS A 109 -16.26 -51.12 -8.80
CA CYS A 109 -15.82 -49.83 -8.28
C CYS A 109 -14.40 -49.61 -8.79
N PRO A 110 -14.14 -48.73 -9.78
CA PRO A 110 -12.85 -48.73 -10.47
C PRO A 110 -11.69 -48.47 -9.50
N LYS A 111 -11.94 -47.57 -8.53
CA LYS A 111 -11.04 -47.23 -7.45
C LYS A 111 -11.87 -46.77 -6.25
N ALA A 112 -11.42 -47.10 -5.04
CA ALA A 112 -11.97 -46.56 -3.80
C ALA A 112 -11.03 -45.51 -3.20
N THR A 113 -11.59 -44.52 -2.51
CA THR A 113 -10.83 -43.50 -1.77
C THR A 113 -11.13 -43.57 -0.26
N GLY A 114 -10.26 -42.99 0.57
CA GLY A 114 -10.49 -42.89 2.02
C GLY A 114 -11.78 -42.12 2.35
N LYS A 115 -12.40 -42.42 3.51
CA LYS A 115 -13.69 -41.81 3.92
C LYS A 115 -13.63 -40.29 4.17
N LYS A 116 -12.44 -39.75 4.40
CA LYS A 116 -12.22 -38.32 4.62
C LYS A 116 -10.94 -37.96 3.89
N ARG A 117 -11.07 -37.17 2.84
CA ARG A 117 -9.92 -36.51 2.21
C ARG A 117 -10.03 -35.04 2.58
N THR A 118 -9.00 -34.49 3.20
CA THR A 118 -8.98 -33.06 3.56
C THR A 118 -8.36 -32.20 2.46
N CYS A 119 -7.81 -32.84 1.42
CA CYS A 119 -7.19 -32.19 0.28
C CYS A 119 -7.99 -32.38 -1.02
N PRO A 120 -7.98 -31.40 -1.95
CA PRO A 120 -8.64 -31.54 -3.24
C PRO A 120 -8.04 -32.67 -4.11
N PRO A 121 -8.75 -33.13 -5.16
CA PRO A 121 -8.37 -34.32 -5.94
C PRO A 121 -6.97 -34.33 -6.53
N LYS A 122 -6.42 -33.16 -6.86
CA LYS A 122 -5.10 -32.95 -7.47
C LYS A 122 -3.94 -32.87 -6.48
N PHE A 123 -4.22 -32.99 -5.18
CA PHE A 123 -3.23 -32.75 -4.12
C PHE A 123 -2.89 -34.04 -3.38
N GLU A 124 -1.62 -34.26 -3.11
CA GLU A 124 -1.16 -35.33 -2.23
C GLU A 124 -1.38 -34.91 -0.77
N GLU A 125 -2.06 -35.73 0.01
CA GLU A 125 -2.41 -35.42 1.40
C GLU A 125 -1.29 -35.87 2.36
N THR A 126 -0.71 -34.93 3.11
CA THR A 126 0.20 -35.22 4.24
C THR A 126 -0.60 -35.17 5.55
N PRO A 127 -0.03 -35.47 6.73
CA PRO A 127 -0.75 -35.29 8.00
C PRO A 127 -1.26 -33.86 8.22
N THR A 128 -0.47 -32.84 7.83
CA THR A 128 -0.70 -31.42 8.17
C THR A 128 -0.98 -30.53 6.95
N SER A 129 -0.73 -30.99 5.73
CA SER A 129 -0.77 -30.18 4.51
C SER A 129 -1.28 -30.95 3.27
N CYS A 130 -1.50 -30.20 2.20
CA CYS A 130 -1.90 -30.66 0.88
C CYS A 130 -0.84 -30.23 -0.14
N LEU A 131 -0.13 -31.19 -0.73
CA LEU A 131 0.94 -30.95 -1.69
C LEU A 131 0.40 -30.94 -3.12
N PHE A 132 0.74 -29.92 -3.89
CA PHE A 132 0.48 -29.86 -5.33
C PHE A 132 1.78 -29.91 -6.10
N ILE A 133 1.93 -30.91 -6.97
CA ILE A 133 3.06 -31.00 -7.91
C ILE A 133 2.56 -30.52 -9.26
N ALA A 134 2.95 -29.30 -9.64
CA ALA A 134 2.54 -28.73 -10.92
C ALA A 134 3.33 -29.38 -12.08
N PRO A 135 2.75 -29.43 -13.30
CA PRO A 135 3.50 -29.79 -14.49
C PRO A 135 4.71 -28.86 -14.70
N ALA A 136 5.71 -29.34 -15.43
CA ALA A 136 6.91 -28.56 -15.73
C ALA A 136 6.54 -27.36 -16.62
N GLN A 137 6.96 -26.17 -16.23
CA GLN A 137 6.62 -24.92 -16.91
C GLN A 137 7.66 -23.82 -16.62
N PRO A 138 7.69 -22.74 -17.40
CA PRO A 138 8.47 -21.55 -17.08
C PRO A 138 8.17 -21.05 -15.67
N TRP A 139 9.09 -20.27 -15.11
CA TRP A 139 8.88 -19.74 -13.79
C TRP A 139 7.63 -18.84 -13.77
N GLY A 140 6.69 -19.11 -12.87
CA GLY A 140 5.46 -18.36 -12.62
C GLY A 140 4.89 -18.61 -11.21
N HIS A 141 4.00 -17.74 -10.78
CA HIS A 141 3.54 -17.64 -9.38
C HIS A 141 2.41 -18.61 -9.00
N ILE A 142 2.61 -19.90 -9.27
CA ILE A 142 1.54 -20.90 -9.03
C ILE A 142 1.47 -21.32 -7.56
N CYS A 143 2.53 -21.08 -6.78
CA CYS A 143 2.64 -21.48 -5.38
C CYS A 143 2.93 -20.28 -4.46
N ASN A 144 1.90 -19.76 -3.79
CA ASN A 144 2.05 -18.73 -2.74
C ASN A 144 2.26 -19.33 -1.34
N SER A 145 2.63 -20.60 -1.24
CA SER A 145 2.74 -21.29 0.04
C SER A 145 4.16 -21.30 0.60
N GLN A 146 4.26 -21.46 1.92
CA GLN A 146 5.51 -21.56 2.66
C GLN A 146 6.48 -22.58 2.04
N THR A 147 7.76 -22.23 2.08
CA THR A 147 8.87 -23.05 1.61
C THR A 147 8.83 -24.44 2.25
N LEU A 148 8.98 -25.48 1.42
CA LEU A 148 9.11 -26.88 1.85
C LEU A 148 10.26 -27.02 2.86
N ASN A 149 9.91 -27.21 4.13
CA ASN A 149 10.81 -27.83 5.10
C ASN A 149 10.74 -29.37 5.03
N MET A 150 9.96 -29.93 4.10
CA MET A 150 9.80 -31.38 3.97
C MET A 150 11.08 -32.05 3.46
N GLU A 151 11.48 -33.12 4.15
CA GLU A 151 12.43 -34.09 3.61
C GLU A 151 11.80 -34.76 2.37
N PRO A 152 12.42 -34.65 1.17
CA PRO A 152 11.87 -35.15 -0.10
C PRO A 152 11.70 -36.68 -0.20
N ASP A 153 12.01 -37.42 0.86
CA ASP A 153 12.28 -38.86 0.82
C ASP A 153 11.12 -39.74 0.33
N ASN A 154 9.89 -39.19 0.29
CA ASN A 154 8.68 -39.94 -0.09
C ASN A 154 8.02 -39.47 -1.39
N THR A 155 8.62 -38.54 -2.14
CA THR A 155 8.03 -38.01 -3.38
C THR A 155 8.59 -38.70 -4.63
N SER A 156 7.78 -38.73 -5.70
CA SER A 156 8.13 -39.30 -7.02
C SER A 156 9.21 -38.53 -7.78
N LEU A 157 9.78 -37.48 -7.19
CA LEU A 157 10.57 -36.44 -7.85
C LEU A 157 12.09 -36.64 -7.74
N LYS A 158 12.58 -37.88 -7.55
CA LYS A 158 14.02 -38.14 -7.39
C LYS A 158 14.81 -37.68 -8.63
N ASN A 159 15.88 -36.93 -8.41
CA ASN A 159 16.77 -36.33 -9.41
C ASN A 159 16.13 -35.29 -10.35
N GLU A 160 15.08 -34.59 -9.91
CA GLU A 160 14.49 -33.45 -10.65
C GLU A 160 14.87 -32.11 -10.00
N LEU A 161 15.08 -31.09 -10.84
CA LEU A 161 15.17 -29.69 -10.39
C LEU A 161 13.76 -29.11 -10.26
N ILE A 162 13.49 -28.47 -9.13
CA ILE A 162 12.19 -27.92 -8.77
C ILE A 162 12.32 -26.41 -8.57
N TRP A 163 11.34 -25.66 -9.06
CA TRP A 163 11.28 -24.22 -8.83
C TRP A 163 11.10 -23.88 -7.35
N LEU A 164 11.88 -22.90 -6.89
CA LEU A 164 11.67 -22.26 -5.60
C LEU A 164 10.93 -20.92 -5.78
N PRO A 165 10.16 -20.48 -4.76
CA PRO A 165 9.47 -19.20 -4.79
C PRO A 165 10.44 -18.05 -4.47
N TYR A 166 11.63 -18.07 -5.07
CA TYR A 166 12.67 -17.07 -4.89
C TYR A 166 13.16 -16.56 -6.24
N LYS A 167 13.25 -15.24 -6.36
CA LYS A 167 13.67 -14.55 -7.57
C LYS A 167 14.45 -13.29 -7.22
N ARG A 168 15.37 -12.88 -8.09
CA ARG A 168 15.97 -11.54 -8.05
C ARG A 168 14.96 -10.54 -8.60
N LEU A 169 14.42 -9.70 -7.73
CA LEU A 169 13.56 -8.57 -8.11
C LEU A 169 14.40 -7.36 -8.53
N THR A 170 15.59 -7.24 -7.95
CA THR A 170 16.62 -6.26 -8.33
C THR A 170 17.75 -6.96 -9.08
N ALA A 171 18.20 -6.40 -10.21
CA ALA A 171 19.30 -6.94 -10.98
C ALA A 171 20.55 -7.12 -10.10
N TYR A 172 21.19 -8.30 -10.19
CA TYR A 172 22.35 -8.69 -9.38
C TYR A 172 22.15 -8.70 -7.85
N GLY A 173 20.92 -8.42 -7.37
CA GLY A 173 20.57 -8.46 -5.95
C GLY A 173 20.50 -9.88 -5.39
N ARG A 174 20.12 -9.98 -4.12
CA ARG A 174 19.85 -11.27 -3.48
C ARG A 174 18.59 -11.89 -4.10
N PHE A 175 18.52 -13.22 -4.04
CA PHE A 175 17.26 -13.89 -4.31
C PHE A 175 16.31 -13.60 -3.15
N GLU A 176 15.14 -13.05 -3.44
CA GLU A 176 14.12 -12.70 -2.47
C GLU A 176 12.92 -13.63 -2.63
N SER A 177 12.26 -13.95 -1.53
CA SER A 177 11.03 -14.74 -1.59
C SER A 177 9.92 -13.91 -2.23
N VAL A 178 9.27 -14.48 -3.24
CA VAL A 178 8.07 -13.91 -3.88
C VAL A 178 6.79 -14.56 -3.36
N ALA A 179 6.90 -15.48 -2.39
CA ALA A 179 5.75 -16.04 -1.72
C ALA A 179 5.14 -14.97 -0.81
N PHE A 180 3.83 -14.73 -0.97
CA PHE A 180 3.07 -13.83 -0.11
C PHE A 180 3.13 -14.25 1.37
N GLY A 181 2.88 -13.28 2.24
CA GLY A 181 2.91 -13.41 3.70
C GLY A 181 4.24 -12.94 4.30
N ASP A 182 4.59 -13.47 5.46
CA ASP A 182 5.71 -13.00 6.28
C ASP A 182 7.09 -13.17 5.62
N LYS A 183 7.21 -13.93 4.54
CA LYS A 183 8.47 -14.14 3.82
C LYS A 183 8.59 -13.31 2.55
N PHE A 184 7.54 -12.63 2.09
CA PHE A 184 7.63 -11.83 0.87
C PHE A 184 8.75 -10.79 0.97
N GLY A 185 9.58 -10.67 -0.06
CA GLY A 185 10.72 -9.75 -0.12
C GLY A 185 11.86 -10.06 0.86
N THR A 186 11.82 -11.17 1.61
CA THR A 186 12.93 -11.58 2.49
C THR A 186 14.02 -12.30 1.71
N PRO A 187 15.31 -12.11 2.05
CA PRO A 187 16.42 -12.74 1.33
C PRO A 187 16.44 -14.28 1.50
N PHE A 188 17.01 -14.96 0.51
CA PHE A 188 17.32 -16.39 0.58
C PHE A 188 18.64 -16.61 1.29
N ASP A 189 18.61 -17.21 2.48
CA ASP A 189 19.80 -17.35 3.33
C ASP A 189 20.63 -18.60 3.06
N ASN A 190 20.13 -19.56 2.27
CA ASN A 190 20.87 -20.81 2.06
C ASN A 190 21.99 -20.66 1.01
N PRO A 191 23.11 -21.39 1.17
CA PRO A 191 24.21 -21.36 0.20
C PRO A 191 23.78 -21.81 -1.19
N ILE A 192 24.04 -20.97 -2.20
CA ILE A 192 23.77 -21.29 -3.59
C ILE A 192 24.99 -22.02 -4.18
N SER A 193 24.72 -23.18 -4.77
CA SER A 193 25.70 -23.94 -5.54
C SER A 193 25.86 -23.29 -6.92
N ALA A 194 27.07 -22.80 -7.18
CA ALA A 194 27.43 -22.13 -8.43
C ALA A 194 28.59 -22.88 -9.09
N SER A 195 28.62 -22.91 -10.42
CA SER A 195 29.84 -23.25 -11.17
C SER A 195 30.38 -21.97 -11.78
N LEU A 196 31.63 -21.63 -11.47
CA LEU A 196 32.32 -20.46 -12.06
C LEU A 196 32.53 -20.55 -13.55
N SER A 197 32.35 -21.75 -14.13
CA SER A 197 32.43 -21.94 -15.57
C SER A 197 31.18 -21.45 -16.32
N ASP A 198 30.13 -21.03 -15.61
CA ASP A 198 28.91 -20.51 -16.22
C ASP A 198 29.00 -18.98 -16.42
N PRO A 199 29.27 -18.49 -17.65
CA PRO A 199 29.40 -17.07 -17.91
C PRO A 199 28.09 -16.30 -17.71
N ASN A 200 26.95 -16.98 -17.73
CA ASN A 200 25.63 -16.36 -17.60
C ASN A 200 25.07 -16.49 -16.17
N PHE A 201 25.91 -16.84 -15.19
CA PHE A 201 25.49 -17.04 -13.81
C PHE A 201 24.69 -15.85 -13.26
N PHE A 202 25.12 -14.63 -13.58
CA PHE A 202 24.47 -13.41 -13.07
C PHE A 202 23.16 -13.07 -13.78
N ASP A 203 22.93 -13.59 -14.99
CA ASP A 203 21.71 -13.38 -15.78
C ASP A 203 20.54 -14.28 -15.33
N LYS A 204 20.84 -15.26 -14.47
CA LYS A 204 19.87 -16.22 -13.95
C LYS A 204 19.17 -15.68 -12.71
N ASN A 205 17.95 -15.16 -12.93
CA ASN A 205 17.19 -14.46 -11.90
C ASN A 205 16.24 -15.35 -11.08
N CYS A 206 16.05 -16.62 -11.43
CA CYS A 206 15.18 -17.53 -10.69
C CYS A 206 16.00 -18.62 -9.98
N LEU A 207 15.42 -19.27 -8.96
CA LEU A 207 16.12 -20.25 -8.14
C LEU A 207 15.45 -21.63 -8.22
N VAL A 208 16.25 -22.68 -8.41
CA VAL A 208 15.82 -24.08 -8.34
C VAL A 208 16.51 -24.84 -7.20
N ALA A 209 15.85 -25.89 -6.72
CA ALA A 209 16.44 -26.86 -5.81
C ALA A 209 16.52 -28.24 -6.47
N ASP A 210 17.64 -28.93 -6.27
CA ASP A 210 17.77 -30.35 -6.56
C ASP A 210 17.07 -31.15 -5.46
N SER A 211 16.03 -31.91 -5.85
CA SER A 211 15.20 -32.69 -4.94
C SER A 211 15.97 -33.73 -4.12
N THR A 212 17.14 -34.16 -4.58
CA THR A 212 17.92 -35.26 -4.00
C THR A 212 19.11 -34.74 -3.21
N SER A 213 19.87 -33.80 -3.78
CA SER A 213 21.05 -33.24 -3.11
C SER A 213 20.73 -32.09 -2.15
N LYS A 214 19.51 -31.52 -2.23
CA LYS A 214 19.09 -30.30 -1.51
C LYS A 214 19.99 -29.10 -1.79
N LYS A 215 20.69 -29.10 -2.94
CA LYS A 215 21.50 -27.98 -3.40
C LYS A 215 20.64 -27.02 -4.21
N TYR A 216 20.97 -25.74 -4.12
CA TYR A 216 20.25 -24.65 -4.77
C TYR A 216 21.07 -24.11 -5.93
N TYR A 217 20.43 -23.82 -7.06
CA TYR A 217 21.09 -23.33 -8.26
C TYR A 217 20.31 -22.16 -8.83
N PRO A 218 20.99 -21.11 -9.32
CA PRO A 218 20.31 -20.11 -10.12
C PRO A 218 19.98 -20.68 -11.49
N GLU A 219 18.87 -20.24 -12.06
CA GLU A 219 18.33 -20.73 -13.32
C GLU A 219 17.63 -19.60 -14.09
N PHE A 220 17.55 -19.71 -15.41
CA PHE A 220 16.79 -18.78 -16.23
C PHE A 220 15.30 -18.96 -15.99
N CYS A 221 14.58 -17.87 -15.73
CA CYS A 221 13.15 -17.92 -15.44
C CYS A 221 12.30 -18.50 -16.59
N ASN A 222 12.82 -18.58 -17.82
CA ASN A 222 12.13 -19.20 -18.95
C ASN A 222 12.35 -20.73 -19.07
N SER A 223 13.29 -21.30 -18.29
CA SER A 223 13.52 -22.74 -18.21
C SER A 223 12.28 -23.45 -17.65
N THR A 224 12.06 -24.72 -18.00
CA THR A 224 10.85 -25.44 -17.56
C THR A 224 11.18 -26.40 -16.43
N HIS A 225 10.65 -26.12 -15.23
CA HIS A 225 10.77 -27.00 -14.07
C HIS A 225 9.41 -27.19 -13.40
N ARG A 226 9.28 -28.23 -12.58
CA ARG A 226 8.06 -28.46 -11.80
C ARG A 226 8.00 -27.53 -10.60
N TYR A 227 6.79 -27.27 -10.13
CA TYR A 227 6.54 -26.60 -8.86
C TYR A 227 6.05 -27.60 -7.83
N ILE A 228 6.38 -27.36 -6.57
CA ILE A 228 5.73 -28.00 -5.45
C ILE A 228 5.13 -26.91 -4.57
N CYS A 229 3.81 -26.90 -4.44
CA CYS A 229 3.11 -26.05 -3.49
C CYS A 229 2.68 -26.88 -2.28
N GLU A 230 2.80 -26.35 -1.07
CA GLU A 230 2.37 -26.99 0.16
C GLU A 230 1.32 -26.14 0.88
N PHE A 231 0.05 -26.53 0.81
CA PHE A 231 -1.02 -25.79 1.46
C PHE A 231 -1.32 -26.38 2.83
N SER A 232 -1.28 -25.58 3.90
CA SER A 232 -1.73 -26.04 5.21
C SER A 232 -3.23 -26.35 5.17
N LYS A 233 -3.62 -27.47 5.79
CA LYS A 233 -5.03 -27.87 5.91
C LYS A 233 -5.86 -26.92 6.78
N GLU A 234 -5.20 -26.05 7.55
CA GLU A 234 -5.84 -25.07 8.44
C GLU A 234 -5.99 -23.68 7.78
N LEU A 235 -5.19 -23.37 6.75
CA LEU A 235 -5.10 -22.04 6.12
C LEU A 235 -6.02 -21.88 4.90
N THR A 236 -7.03 -22.72 4.74
CA THR A 236 -7.84 -22.83 3.51
C THR A 236 -8.83 -21.68 3.27
N ASN A 237 -8.94 -20.74 4.22
CA ASN A 237 -9.98 -19.70 4.20
C ASN A 237 -9.46 -18.31 3.80
N SER A 238 -8.15 -18.10 3.62
CA SER A 238 -7.59 -16.74 3.45
C SER A 238 -7.93 -16.08 2.10
N LYS A 239 -8.26 -16.87 1.07
CA LYS A 239 -8.59 -16.38 -0.29
C LYS A 239 -10.06 -16.02 -0.51
N CYS A 240 -10.93 -16.37 0.42
CA CYS A 240 -12.37 -16.34 0.20
C CYS A 240 -13.06 -15.30 1.10
N PRO A 241 -14.15 -14.67 0.63
CA PRO A 241 -14.93 -13.75 1.46
C PRO A 241 -15.38 -14.41 2.77
N LYS A 242 -15.75 -13.58 3.75
CA LYS A 242 -16.34 -14.07 5.00
C LYS A 242 -17.56 -14.96 4.69
N ASN A 243 -17.63 -16.14 5.32
CA ASN A 243 -18.64 -17.20 5.09
C ASN A 243 -18.46 -18.00 3.78
N CYS A 244 -17.27 -17.97 3.20
CA CYS A 244 -16.87 -18.82 2.09
C CYS A 244 -15.63 -19.63 2.45
N ILE A 245 -15.46 -20.79 1.82
CA ILE A 245 -14.28 -21.66 1.94
C ILE A 245 -13.69 -21.87 0.55
N SER A 246 -12.37 -22.00 0.45
CA SER A 246 -11.73 -22.27 -0.84
C SER A 246 -12.22 -23.59 -1.45
N ALA A 247 -12.62 -23.52 -2.73
CA ALA A 247 -12.98 -24.69 -3.53
C ALA A 247 -11.73 -25.39 -4.09
N ASP A 248 -10.63 -24.65 -4.26
CA ASP A 248 -9.32 -25.14 -4.69
C ASP A 248 -8.24 -24.11 -4.32
N TYR A 249 -7.07 -24.59 -3.90
CA TYR A 249 -5.97 -23.74 -3.45
C TYR A 249 -5.34 -22.89 -4.58
N ILE A 250 -5.48 -23.32 -5.84
CA ILE A 250 -4.79 -22.69 -6.98
C ILE A 250 -5.71 -21.74 -7.75
N SER A 251 -6.93 -22.18 -8.10
CA SER A 251 -7.81 -21.40 -8.98
C SER A 251 -8.39 -20.12 -8.36
N GLY A 252 -8.29 -19.95 -7.04
CA GLY A 252 -8.93 -18.84 -6.32
C GLY A 252 -10.46 -18.93 -6.34
N SER A 253 -11.00 -20.13 -6.58
CA SER A 253 -12.43 -20.37 -6.54
C SER A 253 -12.88 -20.60 -5.10
N CYS A 254 -14.06 -20.10 -4.74
CA CYS A 254 -14.62 -20.21 -3.41
C CYS A 254 -16.00 -20.84 -3.43
N TYR A 255 -16.27 -21.72 -2.47
CA TYR A 255 -17.61 -22.16 -2.13
C TYR A 255 -18.21 -21.20 -1.11
N CYS A 256 -19.38 -20.66 -1.42
CA CYS A 256 -20.05 -19.65 -0.61
C CYS A 256 -21.52 -20.00 -0.39
N LYS A 257 -22.05 -19.68 0.79
CA LYS A 257 -23.47 -19.82 1.12
C LYS A 257 -24.23 -18.52 0.82
N TYR A 258 -25.28 -18.58 0.01
CA TYR A 258 -26.14 -17.45 -0.34
C TYR A 258 -27.61 -17.74 -0.05
N GLU A 259 -28.41 -16.71 0.28
CA GLU A 259 -29.83 -16.89 0.59
C GLU A 259 -30.72 -17.04 -0.67
N ARG A 260 -30.43 -16.31 -1.76
CA ARG A 260 -31.35 -16.29 -2.93
C ARG A 260 -30.67 -16.29 -4.29
N ASP A 261 -29.71 -15.40 -4.52
CA ASP A 261 -29.07 -15.25 -5.83
C ASP A 261 -27.72 -15.97 -5.87
N CYS A 262 -27.55 -16.80 -6.90
CA CYS A 262 -26.37 -17.61 -7.11
C CYS A 262 -26.13 -17.75 -8.62
N PRO A 263 -25.11 -17.07 -9.19
CA PRO A 263 -24.85 -17.16 -10.63
C PRO A 263 -24.45 -18.59 -11.03
N ASP A 264 -23.58 -19.22 -10.24
CA ASP A 264 -23.07 -20.57 -10.47
C ASP A 264 -23.21 -21.42 -9.21
N LEU A 265 -24.08 -22.44 -9.25
CA LEU A 265 -24.25 -23.36 -8.13
C LEU A 265 -23.02 -24.28 -7.98
N ALA A 266 -22.51 -24.39 -6.76
CA ALA A 266 -21.43 -25.31 -6.41
C ALA A 266 -21.84 -26.76 -6.66
N ARG A 267 -20.96 -27.54 -7.28
CA ARG A 267 -21.20 -28.97 -7.56
C ARG A 267 -20.43 -29.85 -6.57
N VAL A 268 -20.92 -31.06 -6.38
CA VAL A 268 -20.25 -32.08 -5.55
C VAL A 268 -19.62 -33.10 -6.50
N ASP A 269 -18.45 -32.78 -7.02
CA ASP A 269 -17.76 -33.64 -7.99
C ASP A 269 -16.87 -34.68 -7.28
N ASN A 270 -16.35 -34.32 -6.10
CA ASN A 270 -15.44 -35.15 -5.32
C ASN A 270 -15.73 -35.12 -3.80
N ILE A 271 -15.07 -35.99 -3.02
CA ILE A 271 -15.31 -36.12 -1.57
C ILE A 271 -14.90 -34.87 -0.77
N TYR A 272 -13.91 -34.14 -1.27
CA TYR A 272 -13.46 -32.88 -0.67
C TYR A 272 -14.55 -31.81 -0.84
N ASP A 273 -15.14 -31.66 -2.02
CA ASP A 273 -16.27 -30.73 -2.23
C ASP A 273 -17.42 -31.01 -1.26
N LEU A 274 -17.80 -32.29 -1.12
CA LEU A 274 -18.86 -32.70 -0.18
C LEU A 274 -18.53 -32.27 1.25
N THR A 275 -17.29 -32.55 1.70
CA THR A 275 -16.85 -32.24 3.06
C THR A 275 -16.85 -30.74 3.31
N VAL A 276 -16.23 -29.96 2.40
CA VAL A 276 -16.14 -28.50 2.51
C VAL A 276 -17.53 -27.86 2.51
N LEU A 277 -18.41 -28.27 1.60
CA LEU A 277 -19.77 -27.72 1.54
C LEU A 277 -20.58 -28.06 2.80
N GLN A 278 -20.39 -29.23 3.41
CA GLN A 278 -21.04 -29.58 4.66
C GLN A 278 -20.49 -28.77 5.85
N ASP A 279 -19.19 -28.50 5.86
CA ASP A 279 -18.55 -27.70 6.91
C ASP A 279 -19.03 -26.23 6.86
N ILE A 280 -19.22 -25.64 5.67
CA ILE A 280 -19.86 -24.31 5.51
C ILE A 280 -21.24 -24.26 6.18
N ILE A 281 -22.02 -25.33 6.09
CA ILE A 281 -23.36 -25.39 6.70
C ILE A 281 -23.25 -25.51 8.22
N ARG A 282 -22.29 -26.29 8.71
CA ARG A 282 -22.10 -26.54 10.14
C ARG A 282 -21.76 -25.26 10.91
N ASP A 283 -20.94 -24.38 10.33
CA ASP A 283 -20.48 -23.16 11.00
C ASP A 283 -21.60 -22.12 11.28
N ASP A 284 -22.76 -22.21 10.61
CA ASP A 284 -23.89 -21.28 10.82
C ASP A 284 -24.82 -21.69 11.99
N ASN A 285 -24.49 -22.76 12.74
CA ASN A 285 -25.28 -23.30 13.87
C ASN A 285 -26.76 -23.59 13.55
N ARG A 286 -27.11 -23.68 12.26
CA ARG A 286 -28.43 -23.96 11.74
C ARG A 286 -28.34 -25.21 10.87
N ASP A 287 -29.24 -26.18 11.08
CA ASP A 287 -29.37 -27.38 10.23
C ASP A 287 -29.98 -27.01 8.86
N ASP A 288 -29.37 -26.04 8.18
CA ASP A 288 -29.86 -25.53 6.91
C ASP A 288 -29.68 -26.56 5.80
N VAL A 289 -30.61 -26.52 4.85
CA VAL A 289 -30.56 -27.31 3.63
C VAL A 289 -30.42 -26.35 2.47
N CYS A 290 -29.35 -26.49 1.69
CA CYS A 290 -28.98 -25.57 0.62
C CYS A 290 -28.99 -26.28 -0.74
N TYR A 291 -29.41 -25.59 -1.81
CA TYR A 291 -29.26 -26.13 -3.16
C TYR A 291 -27.80 -26.20 -3.58
N VAL A 292 -27.45 -27.26 -4.31
CA VAL A 292 -26.18 -27.44 -5.02
C VAL A 292 -26.45 -27.74 -6.49
N GLY A 293 -25.44 -27.52 -7.33
CA GLY A 293 -25.47 -27.75 -8.77
C GLY A 293 -25.61 -29.24 -9.08
N LYS A 294 -26.19 -29.55 -10.23
CA LYS A 294 -26.33 -30.93 -10.71
C LYS A 294 -25.00 -31.42 -11.29
N ASN A 295 -24.65 -32.67 -10.99
CA ASN A 295 -23.58 -33.37 -11.71
C ASN A 295 -24.07 -33.72 -13.13
N ASN A 296 -23.15 -33.93 -14.06
CA ASN A 296 -23.49 -34.25 -15.45
C ASN A 296 -24.28 -35.58 -15.50
N ASP A 297 -25.47 -35.55 -16.10
CA ASP A 297 -26.48 -36.63 -16.25
C ASP A 297 -27.22 -37.10 -14.98
N PRO A 298 -28.22 -36.34 -14.48
CA PRO A 298 -29.28 -36.95 -13.69
C PRO A 298 -30.11 -37.87 -14.60
N ASP A 299 -30.34 -39.10 -14.15
CA ASP A 299 -31.36 -40.00 -14.72
C ASP A 299 -32.69 -39.23 -14.89
N GLU A 300 -33.42 -39.45 -16.00
CA GLU A 300 -34.68 -38.76 -16.31
C GLU A 300 -35.70 -38.83 -15.14
N SER A 301 -35.60 -39.87 -14.30
CA SER A 301 -36.42 -40.03 -13.10
C SER A 301 -36.23 -38.95 -12.02
N PHE A 302 -35.21 -38.09 -12.13
CA PHE A 302 -34.97 -36.90 -11.28
C PHE A 302 -35.19 -35.57 -12.02
N ALA A 303 -35.82 -35.60 -13.20
CA ALA A 303 -36.21 -34.38 -13.91
C ALA A 303 -37.10 -33.48 -13.02
N GLY A 304 -36.80 -32.18 -12.99
CA GLY A 304 -37.49 -31.20 -12.15
C GLY A 304 -37.07 -31.15 -10.66
N LEU A 305 -36.27 -32.11 -10.17
CA LEU A 305 -35.69 -32.05 -8.82
C LEU A 305 -34.35 -31.32 -8.83
N MET A 306 -34.01 -30.67 -7.72
CA MET A 306 -32.70 -30.04 -7.50
C MET A 306 -31.92 -30.83 -6.44
N GLN A 307 -30.60 -30.86 -6.56
CA GLN A 307 -29.76 -31.43 -5.51
C GLN A 307 -29.69 -30.46 -4.33
N SER A 308 -29.65 -31.01 -3.12
CA SER A 308 -29.58 -30.27 -1.88
C SER A 308 -28.61 -30.93 -0.90
N ILE A 309 -27.95 -30.11 -0.10
CA ILE A 309 -26.95 -30.53 0.89
C ILE A 309 -27.31 -29.96 2.27
N SER A 310 -27.05 -30.73 3.31
CA SER A 310 -27.10 -30.34 4.72
C SER A 310 -25.91 -30.95 5.48
N VAL A 311 -25.73 -30.59 6.74
CA VAL A 311 -24.61 -31.06 7.60
C VAL A 311 -24.41 -32.58 7.53
N ASN A 312 -25.49 -33.35 7.39
CA ASN A 312 -25.45 -34.81 7.43
C ASN A 312 -26.09 -35.50 6.21
N ARG A 313 -26.58 -34.73 5.22
CA ARG A 313 -27.38 -35.30 4.12
C ARG A 313 -27.04 -34.67 2.78
N TRP A 314 -27.05 -35.48 1.73
CA TRP A 314 -27.03 -35.06 0.33
C TRP A 314 -28.18 -35.76 -0.39
N SER A 315 -29.10 -35.03 -1.03
CA SER A 315 -30.35 -35.58 -1.56
C SER A 315 -30.90 -34.77 -2.74
N TYR A 316 -31.92 -35.29 -3.42
CA TYR A 316 -32.76 -34.50 -4.32
C TYR A 316 -34.03 -34.02 -3.62
N THR A 317 -34.41 -32.76 -3.86
CA THR A 317 -35.64 -32.14 -3.33
C THR A 317 -36.34 -31.29 -4.40
N ASN A 318 -37.67 -31.18 -4.27
CA ASN A 318 -38.51 -30.21 -4.98
C ASN A 318 -38.99 -29.07 -4.06
N GLU A 319 -38.68 -29.14 -2.77
CA GLU A 319 -39.06 -28.11 -1.82
C GLU A 319 -38.26 -26.84 -2.08
N PRO A 320 -38.90 -25.65 -2.02
CA PRO A 320 -38.19 -24.38 -2.14
C PRO A 320 -37.25 -24.20 -0.95
N LEU A 321 -35.95 -24.12 -1.20
CA LEU A 321 -34.93 -23.85 -0.19
C LEU A 321 -34.56 -22.37 -0.16
N ASN A 322 -34.30 -21.84 1.03
CA ASN A 322 -33.87 -20.46 1.28
C ASN A 322 -32.34 -20.29 1.22
N CYS A 323 -31.64 -21.28 0.70
CA CYS A 323 -30.19 -21.31 0.67
C CYS A 323 -29.67 -21.96 -0.61
N ARG A 324 -28.55 -21.45 -1.11
CA ARG A 324 -27.82 -21.94 -2.28
C ARG A 324 -26.33 -21.95 -1.97
N MET A 325 -25.66 -23.03 -2.33
CA MET A 325 -24.20 -23.09 -2.35
C MET A 325 -23.71 -22.68 -3.73
N CYS A 326 -22.83 -21.69 -3.76
CA CYS A 326 -22.32 -21.10 -4.99
C CYS A 326 -20.84 -21.36 -5.13
N LEU A 327 -20.42 -21.64 -6.37
CA LEU A 327 -19.03 -21.55 -6.77
C LEU A 327 -18.84 -20.14 -7.32
N THR A 328 -18.02 -19.35 -6.65
CA THR A 328 -17.62 -18.04 -7.16
C THR A 328 -16.15 -18.09 -7.57
N THR A 329 -15.85 -17.62 -8.78
CA THR A 329 -14.47 -17.47 -9.25
C THR A 329 -14.03 -16.04 -9.00
N ARG A 330 -12.91 -15.85 -8.28
CA ARG A 330 -12.22 -14.57 -8.07
C ARG A 330 -13.14 -13.47 -7.54
N TYR A 331 -13.07 -13.22 -6.23
CA TYR A 331 -13.61 -11.99 -5.67
C TYR A 331 -12.78 -10.81 -6.19
N LYS A 332 -13.13 -10.27 -7.37
CA LYS A 332 -12.86 -8.85 -7.61
C LYS A 332 -13.77 -8.13 -6.65
N SER A 333 -13.17 -7.50 -5.63
CA SER A 333 -13.92 -6.65 -4.73
C SER A 333 -14.85 -5.78 -5.56
N SER A 334 -16.16 -5.93 -5.34
CA SER A 334 -17.17 -5.18 -6.07
C SER A 334 -17.20 -3.70 -5.63
N THR A 335 -16.19 -3.28 -4.86
CA THR A 335 -16.01 -1.92 -4.44
C THR A 335 -15.78 -1.08 -5.69
N LYS A 336 -16.56 -0.01 -5.80
CA LYS A 336 -16.46 0.97 -6.88
C LYS A 336 -15.09 1.69 -6.89
N TYR A 337 -14.29 1.49 -5.85
CA TYR A 337 -13.12 2.31 -5.53
C TYR A 337 -11.85 1.47 -5.49
N GLU A 338 -10.84 1.91 -6.24
CA GLU A 338 -9.50 1.34 -6.22
C GLU A 338 -8.76 1.79 -4.96
N ALA A 339 -8.00 0.88 -4.34
CA ALA A 339 -7.15 1.23 -3.21
C ALA A 339 -6.04 2.19 -3.65
N GLN A 340 -5.74 3.16 -2.80
CA GLN A 340 -4.66 4.13 -3.02
C GLN A 340 -3.73 4.13 -1.82
N MET A 341 -2.42 4.17 -2.08
CA MET A 341 -1.39 4.14 -1.04
C MET A 341 -0.57 5.43 -1.08
N ALA A 342 -0.46 6.10 0.05
CA ALA A 342 0.32 7.33 0.21
C ALA A 342 1.30 7.19 1.36
N LEU A 343 2.58 7.37 1.09
CA LEU A 343 3.66 7.34 2.06
C LEU A 343 4.08 8.78 2.37
N ALA A 344 4.26 9.11 3.64
CA ALA A 344 4.65 10.45 4.10
C ALA A 344 5.69 10.37 5.22
N PHE A 345 6.78 11.12 5.07
CA PHE A 345 7.83 11.27 6.08
C PHE A 345 7.66 12.60 6.82
N ASP A 346 7.69 12.55 8.15
CA ASP A 346 7.78 13.71 9.02
C ASP A 346 9.19 13.81 9.60
N GLU A 347 9.96 14.79 9.12
CA GLU A 347 11.35 15.04 9.54
C GLU A 347 11.44 15.38 11.04
N ASN A 348 10.45 16.10 11.59
CA ASN A 348 10.48 16.58 12.98
C ASN A 348 10.32 15.44 13.98
N SER A 349 9.38 14.52 13.72
CA SER A 349 9.18 13.33 14.55
C SER A 349 10.06 12.16 14.12
N SER A 350 10.74 12.26 12.97
CA SER A 350 11.47 11.16 12.33
C SER A 350 10.58 9.92 12.21
N SER A 351 9.36 10.12 11.70
CA SER A 351 8.37 9.05 11.50
C SER A 351 7.96 8.93 10.04
N LEU A 352 7.71 7.71 9.60
CA LEU A 352 7.28 7.39 8.24
C LEU A 352 5.96 6.65 8.29
N CYS A 353 4.92 7.25 7.73
CA CYS A 353 3.56 6.74 7.79
C CYS A 353 3.05 6.40 6.40
N LEU A 354 2.42 5.22 6.28
CA LEU A 354 1.69 4.77 5.10
C LEU A 354 0.20 4.88 5.37
N THR A 355 -0.50 5.65 4.55
CA THR A 355 -1.96 5.73 4.52
C THR A 355 -2.49 4.93 3.34
N ILE A 356 -3.48 4.08 3.60
CA ILE A 356 -4.14 3.27 2.58
C ILE A 356 -5.61 3.63 2.56
N TYR A 357 -6.05 4.26 1.47
CA TYR A 357 -7.45 4.56 1.19
C TYR A 357 -8.12 3.35 0.52
N HIS A 358 -9.37 3.09 0.88
CA HIS A 358 -10.11 1.90 0.47
C HIS A 358 -9.37 0.58 0.75
N PRO A 359 -8.89 0.35 2.00
CA PRO A 359 -8.14 -0.84 2.35
C PRO A 359 -8.92 -2.14 2.13
N GLU A 360 -10.25 -2.08 2.04
CA GLU A 360 -11.13 -3.20 1.67
C GLU A 360 -10.91 -3.72 0.24
N SER A 361 -10.26 -2.94 -0.63
CA SER A 361 -9.91 -3.33 -1.99
C SER A 361 -8.57 -4.07 -2.06
N LEU A 362 -7.78 -4.07 -0.98
CA LEU A 362 -6.58 -4.89 -0.88
C LEU A 362 -6.94 -6.34 -0.52
N PHE A 363 -6.14 -7.26 -1.03
CA PHE A 363 -6.17 -8.66 -0.66
C PHE A 363 -5.90 -8.78 0.85
N ASN A 364 -6.66 -9.61 1.57
CA ASN A 364 -6.62 -9.66 3.04
C ASN A 364 -6.45 -11.12 3.53
N GLU A 365 -5.20 -11.59 3.60
CA GLU A 365 -4.88 -12.69 4.51
C GLU A 365 -4.80 -12.14 5.92
N GLY A 366 -5.92 -12.24 6.66
CA GLY A 366 -6.00 -11.98 8.10
C GLY A 366 -5.08 -10.89 8.63
N LEU A 367 -5.45 -9.61 8.46
CA LEU A 367 -4.91 -8.45 9.19
C LEU A 367 -3.36 -8.40 9.25
N ASP A 368 -2.75 -7.68 8.30
CA ASP A 368 -1.34 -7.17 8.26
C ASP A 368 -0.40 -7.81 7.20
N GLN A 369 -0.79 -8.85 6.47
CA GLN A 369 0.16 -9.63 5.65
C GLN A 369 0.29 -9.25 4.16
N THR A 370 -0.38 -8.22 3.65
CA THR A 370 -0.41 -7.90 2.21
C THR A 370 0.20 -6.55 1.83
N ILE A 371 0.78 -5.86 2.81
CA ILE A 371 1.48 -4.59 2.62
C ILE A 371 2.96 -4.84 2.88
N TYR A 372 3.80 -4.55 1.89
CA TYR A 372 5.23 -4.74 1.98
C TYR A 372 5.94 -3.43 1.70
N CYS A 373 6.60 -2.89 2.71
CA CYS A 373 7.42 -1.70 2.56
C CYS A 373 8.90 -2.06 2.42
N PHE A 374 9.61 -1.29 1.61
CA PHE A 374 10.99 -1.52 1.25
C PHE A 374 11.79 -0.22 1.33
N THR A 375 13.11 -0.35 1.44
CA THR A 375 14.05 0.76 1.32
C THR A 375 15.36 0.34 0.69
N ASP A 376 16.04 1.29 0.04
CA ASP A 376 17.44 1.19 -0.40
C ASP A 376 18.43 1.80 0.61
N ALA A 377 17.97 2.18 1.81
CA ALA A 377 18.79 2.87 2.81
C ALA A 377 19.82 1.97 3.52
N ASP A 378 19.71 0.65 3.39
CA ASP A 378 20.61 -0.31 4.04
C ASP A 378 22.02 -0.26 3.43
N ALA A 379 23.05 -0.50 4.24
CA ALA A 379 24.42 -0.41 3.77
C ALA A 379 24.82 -1.52 2.78
N TYR A 380 24.21 -2.70 2.92
CA TYR A 380 24.68 -3.92 2.26
C TYR A 380 23.60 -4.64 1.46
N GLU A 381 22.36 -4.16 1.52
CA GLU A 381 21.24 -4.68 0.76
C GLU A 381 20.68 -3.60 -0.18
N LEU A 382 20.65 -3.89 -1.49
CA LEU A 382 20.07 -2.99 -2.52
C LEU A 382 18.58 -2.68 -2.27
N LYS A 383 17.91 -3.57 -1.53
CA LYS A 383 16.50 -3.51 -1.19
C LYS A 383 16.30 -4.29 0.10
N LYS A 384 15.79 -3.64 1.12
CA LYS A 384 15.52 -4.25 2.42
C LYS A 384 14.06 -4.10 2.80
N ARG A 385 13.44 -5.19 3.24
CA ARG A 385 12.06 -5.17 3.73
C ARG A 385 11.98 -4.51 5.10
N LYS A 386 10.95 -3.68 5.27
CA LYS A 386 10.65 -2.96 6.51
C LYS A 386 9.43 -3.49 7.21
N LYS A 387 9.48 -3.45 8.54
CA LYS A 387 8.34 -3.75 9.38
C LYS A 387 7.32 -2.63 9.25
N VAL A 388 6.06 -3.04 9.10
CA VAL A 388 4.90 -2.17 9.04
C VAL A 388 4.06 -2.45 10.28
N SER A 389 3.67 -1.41 11.02
CA SER A 389 2.88 -1.54 12.24
C SER A 389 1.59 -0.75 12.10
N PHE A 390 0.44 -1.41 12.27
CA PHE A 390 -0.85 -0.72 12.23
C PHE A 390 -0.95 0.31 13.35
N LEU A 391 -1.29 1.54 12.99
CA LEU A 391 -1.55 2.62 13.95
C LEU A 391 -3.04 2.70 14.26
N PHE A 392 -3.88 2.87 13.23
CA PHE A 392 -5.34 2.89 13.37
C PHE A 392 -6.09 2.85 12.02
N SER A 393 -7.43 2.79 12.09
CA SER A 393 -8.33 2.81 10.94
C SER A 393 -9.46 3.82 11.13
N ASN A 394 -9.83 4.53 10.07
CA ASN A 394 -11.06 5.31 10.01
C ASN A 394 -12.04 4.65 9.02
N LYS A 395 -13.18 4.19 9.53
CA LYS A 395 -14.20 3.48 8.74
C LYS A 395 -15.49 4.27 8.58
N ASP A 396 -15.62 5.40 9.28
CA ASP A 396 -16.86 6.17 9.37
C ASP A 396 -16.95 7.28 8.31
N THR A 397 -16.01 7.29 7.36
CA THR A 397 -15.90 8.26 6.27
C THR A 397 -16.39 7.68 4.94
N ALA A 398 -16.72 8.55 3.98
CA ALA A 398 -17.04 8.14 2.61
C ALA A 398 -15.84 7.45 1.91
N GLU A 399 -14.62 7.79 2.34
CA GLU A 399 -13.37 7.17 1.91
C GLU A 399 -12.69 6.56 3.15
N PRO A 400 -12.96 5.28 3.47
CA PRO A 400 -12.31 4.63 4.60
C PRO A 400 -10.80 4.52 4.35
N TYR A 401 -10.01 4.64 5.42
CA TYR A 401 -8.56 4.51 5.31
C TYR A 401 -7.95 3.85 6.55
N ASN A 402 -6.79 3.21 6.35
CA ASN A 402 -5.93 2.69 7.40
C ASN A 402 -4.58 3.40 7.40
N VAL A 403 -3.96 3.54 8.57
CA VAL A 403 -2.65 4.17 8.73
C VAL A 403 -1.70 3.20 9.40
N TYR A 404 -0.49 3.12 8.87
CA TYR A 404 0.57 2.26 9.34
C TYR A 404 1.86 3.05 9.53
N GLU A 405 2.64 2.70 10.54
CA GLU A 405 4.01 3.17 10.73
C GLU A 405 5.00 2.22 10.05
N VAL A 406 5.97 2.78 9.33
CA VAL A 406 7.01 2.05 8.62
C VAL A 406 8.35 2.29 9.33
N GLU A 407 9.06 1.20 9.64
CA GLU A 407 10.34 1.28 10.32
C GLU A 407 11.43 1.94 9.46
N LEU A 408 12.08 2.97 10.02
CA LEU A 408 13.18 3.72 9.38
C LEU A 408 14.56 3.11 9.65
N GLU A 409 15.44 3.18 8.65
CA GLU A 409 16.89 3.03 8.79
C GLU A 409 17.54 4.30 9.34
N GLU A 410 18.77 4.14 9.84
CA GLU A 410 19.60 5.23 10.36
C GLU A 410 19.84 6.34 9.33
N TYR A 411 20.22 5.93 8.11
CA TYR A 411 20.63 6.80 7.02
C TYR A 411 19.49 7.08 6.04
N ILE A 412 19.64 8.16 5.27
CA ILE A 412 18.66 8.55 4.26
C ILE A 412 18.61 7.56 3.11
N GLY A 413 17.42 7.13 2.76
CA GLY A 413 17.17 6.38 1.53
C GLY A 413 15.76 6.57 1.04
N VAL A 414 15.47 5.96 -0.09
CA VAL A 414 14.16 5.92 -0.71
C VAL A 414 13.35 4.80 -0.07
N TYR A 415 12.11 5.11 0.30
CA TYR A 415 11.13 4.17 0.82
C TYR A 415 9.94 4.10 -0.11
N TRP A 416 9.38 2.90 -0.26
CA TRP A 416 8.13 2.67 -0.98
C TRP A 416 7.42 1.45 -0.39
N CYS A 417 6.14 1.34 -0.64
CA CYS A 417 5.32 0.22 -0.20
C CYS A 417 4.50 -0.34 -1.36
N GLU A 418 4.29 -1.65 -1.31
CA GLU A 418 3.57 -2.43 -2.29
C GLU A 418 2.40 -3.13 -1.60
N GLY A 419 1.21 -3.00 -2.19
CA GLY A 419 0.00 -3.72 -1.81
C GLY A 419 -0.54 -4.49 -3.01
N TYR A 420 -1.40 -5.47 -2.76
CA TYR A 420 -1.93 -6.34 -3.82
C TYR A 420 -3.44 -6.46 -3.70
N THR A 421 -4.17 -6.36 -4.81
CA THR A 421 -5.64 -6.52 -4.85
C THR A 421 -6.07 -7.98 -5.02
N ASP A 422 -5.16 -8.81 -5.53
CA ASP A 422 -5.33 -10.26 -5.70
C ASP A 422 -3.95 -10.94 -5.53
N MET A 423 -3.95 -12.25 -5.29
CA MET A 423 -2.75 -13.09 -5.16
C MET A 423 -2.07 -13.42 -6.50
N ASP A 424 -2.64 -12.99 -7.62
CA ASP A 424 -2.02 -13.11 -8.94
C ASP A 424 -0.94 -12.02 -9.07
N ASP A 425 0.34 -12.39 -9.09
CA ASP A 425 1.50 -11.48 -9.30
C ASP A 425 1.64 -11.06 -10.79
N ASN A 426 0.54 -10.61 -11.36
CA ASN A 426 0.61 -9.74 -12.52
C ASN A 426 0.79 -8.32 -11.97
N ASP A 427 1.69 -7.55 -12.55
CA ASP A 427 1.90 -6.13 -12.21
C ASP A 427 0.58 -5.32 -12.21
N GLU A 428 -0.47 -5.81 -12.89
CA GLU A 428 -1.82 -5.25 -12.91
C GLU A 428 -2.55 -5.27 -11.55
N ASN A 429 -2.22 -6.19 -10.64
CA ASN A 429 -2.84 -6.30 -9.32
C ASN A 429 -2.03 -5.61 -8.21
N LYS A 430 -0.83 -5.11 -8.56
CA LYS A 430 0.09 -4.46 -7.65
C LYS A 430 -0.23 -2.97 -7.55
N ILE A 431 -0.47 -2.52 -6.33
CA ILE A 431 -0.66 -1.11 -5.97
C ILE A 431 0.63 -0.63 -5.31
N ASN A 432 1.16 0.48 -5.80
CA ASN A 432 2.38 1.09 -5.26
C ASN A 432 2.06 2.38 -4.54
N SER A 433 2.75 2.64 -3.42
CA SER A 433 2.82 3.99 -2.86
C SER A 433 3.72 4.90 -3.71
N ASN A 434 3.69 6.20 -3.42
CA ASN A 434 4.78 7.09 -3.82
C ASN A 434 6.11 6.69 -3.17
N HIS A 435 7.21 7.15 -3.76
CA HIS A 435 8.55 7.03 -3.20
C HIS A 435 8.85 8.25 -2.32
N VAL A 436 9.42 8.02 -1.14
CA VAL A 436 9.72 9.07 -0.16
C VAL A 436 11.17 8.95 0.30
N LEU A 437 11.88 10.07 0.40
CA LEU A 437 13.18 10.11 1.07
C LEU A 437 12.94 10.22 2.57
N ALA A 438 13.46 9.27 3.34
CA ALA A 438 13.27 9.24 4.78
C ALA A 438 14.51 8.73 5.51
N TYR A 439 14.63 9.08 6.78
CA TYR A 439 15.75 8.71 7.65
C TYR A 439 15.33 8.81 9.11
N LYS A 440 16.01 8.04 9.97
CA LYS A 440 15.88 8.21 11.42
C LYS A 440 16.67 9.41 11.93
N THR A 441 17.84 9.69 11.35
CA THR A 441 18.68 10.84 11.74
C THR A 441 19.39 11.42 10.53
N LYS A 442 19.22 12.72 10.28
CA LYS A 442 19.96 13.42 9.23
C LYS A 442 21.42 13.55 9.65
N THR A 443 22.34 12.89 8.94
CA THR A 443 23.78 12.97 9.23
C THR A 443 24.55 13.46 8.00
N GLY A 444 25.23 14.60 8.17
CA GLY A 444 26.04 15.27 7.15
C GLY A 444 25.38 15.39 5.77
N SER A 445 26.12 15.02 4.73
CA SER A 445 25.72 15.13 3.32
C SER A 445 25.87 13.81 2.60
N GLU A 446 24.96 13.55 1.66
CA GLU A 446 24.97 12.37 0.78
C GLU A 446 25.62 12.61 -0.58
N PHE A 447 26.39 11.63 -1.03
CA PHE A 447 27.02 11.63 -2.34
C PHE A 447 26.84 10.30 -3.07
N ALA A 448 26.43 10.37 -4.33
CA ALA A 448 26.40 9.26 -5.25
C ALA A 448 27.75 9.14 -5.99
N ALA A 449 28.40 7.98 -5.86
CA ALA A 449 29.64 7.66 -6.53
C ALA A 449 29.45 6.41 -7.41
N ARG A 450 29.58 6.56 -8.73
CA ARG A 450 29.60 5.42 -9.64
C ARG A 450 31.02 4.99 -9.91
N LEU A 451 31.36 3.76 -9.56
CA LEU A 451 32.72 3.24 -9.56
C LEU A 451 32.76 1.86 -10.23
N VAL A 452 33.86 1.59 -10.93
CA VAL A 452 34.17 0.25 -11.45
C VAL A 452 35.33 -0.32 -10.65
N ILE A 453 35.06 -1.33 -9.81
CA ILE A 453 36.10 -2.05 -9.07
C ILE A 453 36.61 -3.18 -9.96
N ARG A 454 37.92 -3.23 -10.19
CA ARG A 454 38.56 -4.23 -11.05
C ARG A 454 39.20 -5.34 -10.21
N SER A 455 39.45 -6.47 -10.85
CA SER A 455 40.13 -7.63 -10.26
C SER A 455 39.47 -8.16 -8.99
N ILE A 456 38.14 -8.29 -8.99
CA ILE A 456 37.37 -8.74 -7.82
C ILE A 456 37.84 -10.10 -7.32
N CYS A 457 38.22 -11.00 -8.22
CA CYS A 457 38.76 -12.31 -7.84
C CYS A 457 40.10 -12.27 -7.07
N ILE A 458 40.81 -11.13 -7.06
CA ILE A 458 41.99 -10.93 -6.20
C ILE A 458 41.56 -10.54 -4.79
N LEU A 459 40.52 -9.71 -4.67
CA LEU A 459 39.96 -9.28 -3.40
C LEU A 459 39.17 -10.41 -2.73
N PHE A 460 38.61 -11.33 -3.52
CA PHE A 460 37.77 -12.43 -3.09
C PHE A 460 38.08 -13.70 -3.88
N PRO A 461 38.39 -14.83 -3.21
CA PRO A 461 38.53 -16.09 -3.93
C PRO A 461 37.19 -16.43 -4.57
N CYS A 462 37.12 -16.31 -5.90
CA CYS A 462 35.91 -16.60 -6.67
C CYS A 462 35.43 -18.06 -6.50
N ASP A 463 36.14 -18.92 -5.76
CA ASP A 463 36.01 -20.37 -5.67
C ASP A 463 35.01 -20.95 -4.64
N ILE A 464 34.13 -20.18 -3.99
CA ILE A 464 33.29 -20.74 -2.90
C ILE A 464 31.85 -20.24 -2.94
N THR A 465 30.91 -21.16 -2.67
CA THR A 465 29.45 -21.06 -2.50
C THR A 465 28.92 -19.64 -2.26
N TYR A 466 27.97 -19.23 -3.09
CA TYR A 466 27.73 -17.82 -3.38
C TYR A 466 26.62 -17.20 -2.54
N ASN A 467 26.99 -16.15 -1.80
CA ASN A 467 26.16 -14.99 -1.50
C ASN A 467 27.12 -13.80 -1.64
N ILE A 468 26.84 -12.80 -2.51
CA ILE A 468 27.75 -11.64 -2.60
C ILE A 468 27.72 -10.96 -1.24
N ASP A 469 28.88 -10.97 -0.58
CA ASP A 469 29.07 -10.26 0.65
C ASP A 469 29.53 -8.83 0.34
N PHE A 470 28.57 -7.97 -0.02
CA PHE A 470 28.82 -6.56 -0.27
C PHE A 470 29.46 -5.87 0.93
N GLU A 471 29.11 -6.29 2.14
CA GLU A 471 29.73 -5.79 3.36
C GLU A 471 31.24 -6.02 3.33
N THR A 472 31.68 -7.24 3.02
CA THR A 472 33.12 -7.51 2.93
C THR A 472 33.77 -6.79 1.74
N ILE A 473 33.09 -6.69 0.57
CA ILE A 473 33.61 -5.94 -0.60
C ILE A 473 33.85 -4.47 -0.24
N ILE A 474 32.84 -3.81 0.32
CA ILE A 474 32.89 -2.40 0.67
C ILE A 474 33.88 -2.17 1.80
N LYS A 475 33.87 -3.00 2.85
CA LYS A 475 34.83 -2.89 3.95
C LYS A 475 36.27 -3.06 3.48
N ASN A 476 36.57 -4.04 2.62
CA ASN A 476 37.93 -4.24 2.12
C ASN A 476 38.38 -3.13 1.15
N THR A 477 37.48 -2.62 0.33
CA THR A 477 37.79 -1.55 -0.63
C THR A 477 38.00 -0.21 0.08
N PHE A 478 37.16 0.08 1.08
CA PHE A 478 37.08 1.34 1.80
C PHE A 478 37.43 1.21 3.28
N THR A 479 38.38 0.33 3.67
CA THR A 479 38.78 0.11 5.08
C THR A 479 39.12 1.39 5.84
N ASP A 480 39.64 2.38 5.13
CA ASP A 480 40.12 3.64 5.70
C ASP A 480 39.04 4.74 5.71
N PHE A 481 37.86 4.48 5.12
CA PHE A 481 36.74 5.42 5.15
C PHE A 481 36.11 5.44 6.54
N ARG A 482 36.04 6.63 7.14
CA ARG A 482 35.27 6.86 8.36
C ARG A 482 33.78 7.13 8.11
N GLN A 483 33.41 7.19 6.83
CA GLN A 483 32.06 7.49 6.36
C GLN A 483 31.29 6.21 6.11
N GLU A 484 29.96 6.29 6.12
CA GLU A 484 29.15 5.16 5.70
C GLU A 484 29.17 5.06 4.17
N VAL A 485 29.35 3.84 3.65
CA VAL A 485 29.32 3.56 2.21
C VAL A 485 28.29 2.47 1.98
N ARG A 486 27.32 2.75 1.11
CA ARG A 486 26.15 1.90 0.88
C ARG A 486 26.04 1.55 -0.59
N VAL A 487 25.73 0.30 -0.92
CA VAL A 487 25.55 -0.12 -2.32
C VAL A 487 24.10 0.15 -2.71
N MET A 488 23.90 0.97 -3.74
CA MET A 488 22.55 1.37 -4.17
C MET A 488 22.11 0.71 -5.47
N GLU A 489 23.04 0.48 -6.41
CA GLU A 489 22.73 -0.16 -7.69
C GLU A 489 23.96 -0.90 -8.25
N ILE A 490 23.72 -1.92 -9.06
CA ILE A 490 24.74 -2.70 -9.76
C ILE A 490 24.39 -2.68 -11.25
N TYR A 491 25.24 -2.03 -12.05
CA TYR A 491 25.01 -1.92 -13.49
C TYR A 491 25.49 -3.16 -14.24
N SER A 492 26.63 -3.71 -13.81
CA SER A 492 27.18 -4.94 -14.37
C SER A 492 28.05 -5.64 -13.34
N PHE A 493 28.08 -6.96 -13.41
CA PHE A 493 28.94 -7.77 -12.58
C PHE A 493 29.44 -8.98 -13.36
N ASP A 494 30.76 -9.13 -13.44
CA ASP A 494 31.44 -10.31 -13.94
C ASP A 494 32.63 -10.69 -13.03
N PHE A 495 33.40 -11.70 -13.44
CA PHE A 495 34.54 -12.17 -12.65
C PHE A 495 35.76 -11.21 -12.67
N GLU A 496 35.79 -10.26 -13.60
CA GLU A 496 36.87 -9.28 -13.73
C GLU A 496 36.53 -7.95 -13.03
N ALA A 497 35.29 -7.49 -13.12
CA ALA A 497 34.87 -6.18 -12.64
C ALA A 497 33.41 -6.11 -12.19
N ILE A 498 33.11 -5.09 -11.39
CA ILE A 498 31.77 -4.73 -10.94
C ILE A 498 31.59 -3.23 -11.07
N ASP A 499 30.54 -2.83 -11.77
CA ASP A 499 30.12 -1.44 -11.94
C ASP A 499 29.01 -1.15 -10.93
N LEU A 500 29.36 -0.40 -9.90
CA LEU A 500 28.52 -0.12 -8.74
C LEU A 500 28.17 1.36 -8.67
N LEU A 501 26.95 1.61 -8.20
CA LEU A 501 26.56 2.89 -7.64
C LEU A 501 26.59 2.80 -6.13
N LEU A 502 27.40 3.65 -5.50
CA LEU A 502 27.53 3.74 -4.06
C LEU A 502 26.97 5.08 -3.57
N HIS A 503 26.35 5.07 -2.40
CA HIS A 503 26.10 6.28 -1.61
C HIS A 503 27.13 6.39 -0.50
N VAL A 504 27.68 7.59 -0.33
CA VAL A 504 28.64 7.92 0.72
C VAL A 504 28.02 8.97 1.63
N THR A 505 27.68 8.56 2.85
CA THR A 505 27.11 9.44 3.88
C THR A 505 28.20 10.00 4.77
N THR A 506 28.33 11.33 4.79
CA THR A 506 29.34 11.99 5.62
C THR A 506 28.84 12.24 7.05
N LYS A 507 29.71 12.14 8.05
CA LYS A 507 29.40 12.40 9.48
C LYS A 507 29.73 13.85 9.91
N GLY A 508 29.89 14.78 8.95
CA GLY A 508 30.59 16.07 9.07
C GLY A 508 29.75 17.36 9.15
N THR A 509 30.44 18.50 9.00
CA THR A 509 30.15 19.90 9.44
C THR A 509 28.92 20.62 8.83
N GLY A 510 27.95 19.92 8.25
CA GLY A 510 26.82 20.55 7.52
C GLY A 510 27.23 21.31 6.24
N ASN A 511 28.53 21.49 5.98
CA ASN A 511 29.04 22.13 4.77
C ASN A 511 29.23 21.09 3.66
N VAL A 512 28.30 21.11 2.69
CA VAL A 512 28.27 20.20 1.54
C VAL A 512 29.59 20.22 0.75
N MET A 513 30.24 21.39 0.61
CA MET A 513 31.46 21.52 -0.19
C MET A 513 32.70 20.93 0.48
N GLU A 514 32.83 21.09 1.79
CA GLU A 514 33.89 20.46 2.57
C GLU A 514 33.75 18.94 2.55
N ASN A 515 32.52 18.46 2.75
CA ASN A 515 32.18 17.04 2.68
C ASN A 515 32.47 16.45 1.29
N TYR A 516 32.09 17.15 0.21
CA TYR A 516 32.35 16.70 -1.16
C TYR A 516 33.85 16.58 -1.44
N LYS A 517 34.63 17.59 -1.04
CA LYS A 517 36.08 17.58 -1.23
C LYS A 517 36.73 16.40 -0.50
N TYR A 518 36.33 16.17 0.75
CA TYR A 518 36.81 15.04 1.53
C TYR A 518 36.53 13.70 0.84
N VAL A 519 35.29 13.46 0.39
CA VAL A 519 34.92 12.21 -0.31
C VAL A 519 35.72 12.06 -1.60
N CYS A 520 35.84 13.12 -2.40
CA CYS A 520 36.62 13.11 -3.64
C CYS A 520 38.09 12.76 -3.40
N ASP A 521 38.73 13.39 -2.42
CA ASP A 521 40.14 13.17 -2.12
C ASP A 521 40.40 11.72 -1.69
N GLN A 522 39.48 11.12 -0.94
CA GLN A 522 39.60 9.72 -0.51
C GLN A 522 39.38 8.72 -1.66
N ILE A 523 38.37 8.93 -2.51
CA ILE A 523 38.11 8.03 -3.66
C ILE A 523 39.22 8.16 -4.71
N LYS A 524 39.70 9.37 -5.01
CA LYS A 524 40.77 9.58 -6.01
C LYS A 524 42.10 8.94 -5.61
N GLN A 525 42.45 8.92 -4.33
CA GLN A 525 43.63 8.20 -3.84
C GLN A 525 43.60 6.70 -4.15
N LYS A 526 42.41 6.11 -4.25
CA LYS A 526 42.21 4.69 -4.61
C LYS A 526 42.27 4.48 -6.12
N GLU A 527 41.73 5.42 -6.89
CA GLU A 527 41.86 5.44 -8.35
C GLU A 527 43.32 5.50 -8.80
N GLU A 528 44.15 6.35 -8.16
CA GLU A 528 45.58 6.47 -8.44
C GLU A 528 46.38 5.17 -8.19
N LYS A 529 45.86 4.27 -7.34
CA LYS A 529 46.44 2.95 -7.09
C LYS A 529 45.98 1.88 -8.10
N ASN A 530 45.17 2.24 -9.09
CA ASN A 530 44.50 1.34 -10.04
C ASN A 530 43.60 0.29 -9.36
N GLU A 531 43.12 0.56 -8.14
CA GLU A 531 42.20 -0.33 -7.42
C GLU A 531 40.76 -0.21 -7.96
N LEU A 532 40.40 0.96 -8.50
CA LEU A 532 39.07 1.26 -9.06
C LEU A 532 39.15 2.31 -10.18
N THR A 533 38.08 2.47 -10.94
CA THR A 533 37.86 3.57 -11.90
C THR A 533 36.66 4.40 -11.45
N VAL A 534 36.80 5.72 -11.40
CA VAL A 534 35.70 6.63 -10.99
C VAL A 534 34.97 7.12 -12.23
N ASN A 535 33.69 6.78 -12.37
CA ASN A 535 32.86 7.33 -13.44
C ASN A 535 32.36 8.74 -13.08
N TYR A 536 31.83 8.90 -11.87
CA TYR A 536 31.48 10.22 -11.31
C TYR A 536 31.33 10.17 -9.79
N ILE A 537 31.42 11.34 -9.17
CA ILE A 537 31.01 11.60 -7.79
C ILE A 537 30.14 12.86 -7.81
N ARG A 538 28.90 12.74 -7.34
CA ARG A 538 27.88 13.78 -7.36
C ARG A 538 27.23 13.89 -5.99
N SER A 539 26.76 15.06 -5.58
CA SER A 539 25.89 15.14 -4.41
C SER A 539 24.51 14.58 -4.74
N SER A 540 23.91 13.86 -3.79
CA SER A 540 22.56 13.31 -3.93
C SER A 540 21.44 14.34 -3.68
N GLU A 541 21.82 15.54 -3.27
CA GLU A 541 20.90 16.60 -2.83
C GLU A 541 21.08 17.90 -3.64
N TYR A 542 22.29 18.22 -4.10
CA TYR A 542 22.60 19.51 -4.71
C TYR A 542 23.45 19.40 -5.98
N CYS A 543 23.21 20.28 -6.94
CA CYS A 543 24.21 20.61 -7.93
C CYS A 543 25.27 21.48 -7.30
N LEU A 544 26.52 21.04 -7.39
CA LEU A 544 27.67 21.71 -6.79
C LEU A 544 27.99 23.01 -7.55
N PRO A 545 28.54 24.04 -6.89
CA PRO A 545 28.93 25.27 -7.55
C PRO A 545 29.98 25.03 -8.63
N GLU A 546 29.78 25.64 -9.79
CA GLU A 546 30.73 25.55 -10.90
C GLU A 546 30.70 26.80 -11.77
N LYS A 547 31.77 26.97 -12.57
CA LYS A 547 31.86 28.02 -13.57
C LYS A 547 31.60 27.47 -14.96
N SER A 548 30.58 27.97 -15.64
CA SER A 548 30.23 27.54 -17.00
C SER A 548 29.83 28.74 -17.85
N VAL A 549 30.35 28.81 -19.07
CA VAL A 549 30.12 29.93 -20.01
C VAL A 549 30.48 31.30 -19.42
N GLY A 550 31.49 31.34 -18.53
CA GLY A 550 31.93 32.57 -17.87
C GLY A 550 31.04 33.04 -16.70
N LEU A 551 29.98 32.30 -16.38
CA LEU A 551 29.08 32.54 -15.26
C LEU A 551 29.34 31.58 -14.11
N ASP A 552 29.21 32.09 -12.88
CA ASP A 552 29.37 31.32 -11.66
C ASP A 552 27.98 30.89 -11.15
N TRP A 553 27.79 29.58 -11.00
CA TRP A 553 26.52 28.97 -10.61
C TRP A 553 26.56 28.56 -9.14
N PRO A 554 25.59 28.97 -8.30
CA PRO A 554 25.61 28.69 -6.88
C PRO A 554 25.22 27.24 -6.55
N LEU A 555 25.48 26.80 -5.32
CA LEU A 555 24.97 25.52 -4.81
C LEU A 555 23.45 25.52 -4.92
N THR A 556 22.90 24.57 -5.66
CA THR A 556 21.46 24.58 -6.01
C THR A 556 20.83 23.23 -5.69
N PRO A 557 19.75 23.19 -4.91
CA PRO A 557 19.00 21.95 -4.65
C PRO A 557 18.53 21.26 -5.93
N MET A 558 18.54 19.93 -5.91
CA MET A 558 18.00 19.12 -6.99
C MET A 558 16.51 19.42 -7.20
N GLY A 559 16.11 19.61 -8.46
CA GLY A 559 14.75 19.98 -8.84
C GLY A 559 14.52 21.48 -9.01
N GLN A 560 15.53 22.33 -8.77
CA GLN A 560 15.38 23.78 -8.84
C GLN A 560 16.15 24.41 -10.01
N GLY A 561 15.63 25.56 -10.46
CA GLY A 561 16.35 26.48 -11.34
C GLY A 561 17.20 27.46 -10.53
N ALA A 562 18.38 27.79 -11.04
CA ALA A 562 19.23 28.83 -10.49
C ALA A 562 19.49 29.92 -11.52
N VAL A 563 19.78 31.11 -11.01
CA VAL A 563 20.40 32.21 -11.75
C VAL A 563 21.89 32.25 -11.35
N PRO A 564 22.78 32.75 -12.22
CA PRO A 564 24.18 32.93 -11.87
C PRO A 564 24.35 33.98 -10.77
N ASP A 565 25.46 33.91 -10.04
CA ASP A 565 25.80 34.90 -9.00
C ASP A 565 25.94 36.30 -9.59
N GLN A 566 26.39 36.39 -10.84
CA GLN A 566 26.41 37.64 -11.58
C GLN A 566 25.01 38.03 -12.06
N LEU A 567 24.66 39.31 -11.87
CA LEU A 567 23.43 39.87 -12.44
C LEU A 567 23.51 39.87 -13.98
N CYS A 568 22.85 38.89 -14.61
CA CYS A 568 22.89 38.65 -16.05
C CYS A 568 21.50 38.44 -16.64
N LEU A 569 21.14 39.29 -17.59
CA LEU A 569 19.87 39.26 -18.33
C LEU A 569 20.10 38.96 -19.81
N GLN A 570 19.12 38.27 -20.40
CA GLN A 570 19.00 38.04 -21.83
C GLN A 570 18.48 39.30 -22.57
N HIS A 571 18.42 39.26 -23.90
CA HIS A 571 17.90 40.38 -24.71
C HIS A 571 16.42 40.67 -24.48
N ASN A 572 15.65 39.68 -24.02
CA ASN A 572 14.24 39.81 -23.65
C ASN A 572 14.04 40.10 -22.15
N SER A 573 15.10 40.54 -21.45
CA SER A 573 15.08 40.86 -20.02
C SER A 573 14.77 39.69 -19.08
N LEU A 574 14.76 38.45 -19.57
CA LEU A 574 14.70 37.26 -18.73
C LEU A 574 16.07 36.95 -18.12
N PRO A 575 16.13 36.32 -16.93
CA PRO A 575 17.39 35.85 -16.39
C PRO A 575 17.99 34.75 -17.28
N VAL A 576 19.31 34.67 -17.32
CA VAL A 576 19.98 33.44 -17.77
C VAL A 576 19.85 32.43 -16.65
N VAL A 577 19.39 31.23 -16.98
CA VAL A 577 19.06 30.21 -15.98
C VAL A 577 19.74 28.89 -16.28
N ARG A 578 19.86 28.08 -15.24
CA ARG A 578 20.32 26.70 -15.35
C ARG A 578 19.59 25.85 -14.35
N TYR A 579 19.21 24.65 -14.76
CA TYR A 579 18.41 23.77 -13.94
C TYR A 579 19.29 22.68 -13.30
N CYS A 580 19.08 22.46 -12.01
CA CYS A 580 19.66 21.34 -11.29
C CYS A 580 18.73 20.12 -11.40
N GLY A 581 19.08 19.17 -12.25
CA GLY A 581 18.34 17.91 -12.42
C GLY A 581 19.02 16.74 -11.70
N GLY A 582 18.47 15.55 -11.89
CA GLY A 582 19.03 14.30 -11.36
C GLY A 582 18.03 13.53 -10.51
N HIS A 583 18.54 12.51 -9.83
CA HIS A 583 17.79 11.69 -8.87
C HIS A 583 18.67 11.45 -7.64
N PHE A 584 18.05 11.22 -6.48
CA PHE A 584 18.77 10.92 -5.23
C PHE A 584 19.74 9.75 -5.42
N LEU A 585 19.28 8.69 -6.10
CA LEU A 585 20.07 7.51 -6.41
C LEU A 585 21.36 7.84 -7.17
N THR A 586 21.26 8.55 -8.31
CA THR A 586 22.39 8.79 -9.21
C THR A 586 23.16 10.09 -8.96
N GLY A 587 22.66 10.93 -8.06
CA GLY A 587 23.17 12.27 -7.81
C GLY A 587 22.63 13.35 -8.77
N ALA A 588 22.79 14.60 -8.33
CA ALA A 588 22.36 15.80 -9.02
C ALA A 588 23.37 16.22 -10.11
N THR A 589 22.84 16.83 -11.17
CA THR A 589 23.62 17.33 -12.32
C THR A 589 23.05 18.61 -12.87
N TRP A 590 23.95 19.50 -13.24
CA TRP A 590 23.59 20.70 -13.99
C TRP A 590 23.17 20.36 -15.41
N LYS A 591 22.01 20.87 -15.83
CA LYS A 591 21.61 20.89 -17.25
C LYS A 591 22.33 22.00 -18.01
N ASP A 592 22.10 22.07 -19.32
CA ASP A 592 22.64 23.13 -20.17
C ASP A 592 22.15 24.51 -19.73
N VAL A 593 22.99 25.53 -19.96
CA VAL A 593 22.65 26.93 -19.70
C VAL A 593 21.58 27.38 -20.69
N ILE A 594 20.50 27.97 -20.18
CA ILE A 594 19.40 28.49 -20.99
C ILE A 594 19.56 30.01 -21.11
N GLY A 595 19.84 30.45 -22.33
CA GLY A 595 20.03 31.86 -22.67
C GLY A 595 21.50 32.30 -22.62
N SER A 596 21.73 33.58 -22.87
CA SER A 596 23.06 34.21 -22.86
C SER A 596 22.97 35.64 -22.36
N CYS A 597 24.00 36.11 -21.64
CA CYS A 597 24.04 37.50 -21.17
C CYS A 597 24.08 38.47 -22.36
N ALA A 598 23.12 39.38 -22.40
CA ALA A 598 23.08 40.44 -23.37
C ALA A 598 24.05 41.56 -22.96
N SER A 599 24.90 41.99 -23.89
CA SER A 599 25.91 43.02 -23.63
C SER A 599 25.36 44.43 -23.42
N ASN A 600 24.13 44.70 -23.90
CA ASN A 600 23.52 46.04 -23.92
C ASN A 600 22.12 46.11 -23.28
N THR A 601 21.67 45.09 -22.55
CA THR A 601 20.36 45.14 -21.90
C THR A 601 20.42 46.06 -20.67
N ALA A 602 19.59 47.11 -20.66
CA ALA A 602 19.45 47.96 -19.49
C ALA A 602 18.75 47.18 -18.36
N ILE A 603 19.44 47.03 -17.24
CA ILE A 603 18.88 46.38 -16.05
C ILE A 603 18.03 47.41 -15.29
N PRO A 604 16.75 47.12 -14.98
CA PRO A 604 15.91 48.01 -14.19
C PRO A 604 16.52 48.36 -12.84
N ASP A 605 16.32 49.59 -12.37
CA ASP A 605 16.87 50.03 -11.09
C ASP A 605 16.22 49.28 -9.91
N SER A 606 14.96 48.87 -10.05
CA SER A 606 14.28 48.00 -9.10
C SER A 606 14.99 46.65 -8.92
N THR A 607 15.40 46.02 -10.03
CA THR A 607 16.19 44.78 -10.01
C THR A 607 17.57 44.97 -9.38
N LYS A 608 18.27 46.06 -9.69
CA LYS A 608 19.60 46.35 -9.09
C LYS A 608 19.50 46.52 -7.58
N TYR A 609 18.47 47.20 -7.10
CA TYR A 609 18.24 47.40 -5.67
C TYR A 609 17.98 46.07 -4.97
N LEU A 610 17.08 45.24 -5.50
CA LEU A 610 16.79 43.90 -4.95
C LEU A 610 18.03 43.01 -4.90
N TYR A 611 18.82 42.98 -5.97
CA TYR A 611 20.08 42.24 -6.00
C TYR A 611 21.10 42.78 -4.97
N GLY A 612 21.21 44.11 -4.85
CA GLY A 612 22.07 44.76 -3.85
C GLY A 612 21.69 44.40 -2.41
N ALA A 613 20.39 44.39 -2.10
CA ALA A 613 19.86 44.09 -0.77
C ALA A 613 20.20 42.66 -0.30
N LEU A 614 20.45 41.71 -1.21
CA LEU A 614 20.92 40.37 -0.84
C LEU A 614 22.29 40.38 -0.15
N ASN A 615 23.09 41.43 -0.33
CA ASN A 615 24.38 41.60 0.35
C ASN A 615 24.30 42.44 1.64
N GLU A 616 23.18 43.08 1.93
CA GLU A 616 22.99 43.96 3.10
C GLU A 616 22.36 43.22 4.28
N SER A 617 22.59 43.64 5.53
CA SER A 617 21.91 43.03 6.69
C SER A 617 20.40 43.25 6.64
N VAL A 618 19.59 42.26 7.02
CA VAL A 618 18.13 42.42 7.08
C VAL A 618 17.78 43.45 8.16
N SER A 619 17.04 44.49 7.77
CA SER A 619 16.52 45.54 8.67
C SER A 619 15.08 45.90 8.29
N ASP A 620 14.31 46.42 9.25
CA ASP A 620 12.91 46.86 9.01
C ASP A 620 12.82 47.91 7.89
N GLU A 621 13.84 48.78 7.77
CA GLU A 621 13.95 49.76 6.68
C GLU A 621 14.15 49.07 5.32
N THR A 622 15.06 48.10 5.24
CA THR A 622 15.32 47.35 4.00
C THR A 622 14.08 46.60 3.55
N ILE A 623 13.38 45.94 4.49
CA ILE A 623 12.12 45.25 4.25
C ILE A 623 11.06 46.22 3.71
N THR A 624 10.84 47.34 4.40
CA THR A 624 9.85 48.35 4.00
C THR A 624 10.14 48.90 2.60
N ASN A 625 11.41 49.17 2.29
CA ASN A 625 11.82 49.64 0.97
C ASN A 625 11.57 48.61 -0.12
N ILE A 626 11.90 47.34 0.12
CA ILE A 626 11.64 46.24 -0.82
C ILE A 626 10.14 46.05 -1.06
N THR A 627 9.35 46.01 0.00
CA THR A 627 7.89 45.88 -0.07
C THR A 627 7.26 47.02 -0.89
N ASN A 628 7.67 48.27 -0.62
CA ASN A 628 7.17 49.43 -1.35
C ASN A 628 7.63 49.42 -2.82
N LEU A 629 8.86 48.97 -3.10
CA LEU A 629 9.38 48.85 -4.46
C LEU A 629 8.56 47.84 -5.27
N ILE A 630 8.24 46.67 -4.70
CA ILE A 630 7.42 45.65 -5.38
C ILE A 630 6.00 46.16 -5.61
N ARG A 631 5.38 46.79 -4.60
CA ARG A 631 4.02 47.32 -4.70
C ARG A 631 3.88 48.42 -5.76
N ASN A 632 4.92 49.23 -5.96
CA ASN A 632 4.89 50.36 -6.90
C ASN A 632 5.32 49.97 -8.34
N ASP A 633 5.83 48.76 -8.56
CA ASP A 633 6.31 48.26 -9.84
C ASP A 633 5.63 46.92 -10.17
N PRO A 634 4.38 46.92 -10.69
CA PRO A 634 3.67 45.67 -11.01
C PRO A 634 4.28 44.91 -12.21
N ASP A 635 5.13 45.58 -13.00
CA ASP A 635 5.81 45.07 -14.21
C ASP A 635 7.20 44.48 -13.90
N LEU A 636 7.47 44.12 -12.65
CA LEU A 636 8.76 43.56 -12.24
C LEU A 636 9.15 42.36 -13.10
N PRO A 637 10.41 42.26 -13.56
CA PRO A 637 10.87 41.10 -14.29
C PRO A 637 10.99 39.88 -13.38
N VAL A 638 10.95 38.68 -13.97
CA VAL A 638 11.06 37.38 -13.28
C VAL A 638 12.24 37.30 -12.30
N ILE A 639 13.38 37.86 -12.68
CA ILE A 639 14.58 37.87 -11.82
C ILE A 639 14.38 38.67 -10.53
N SER A 640 13.56 39.72 -10.55
CA SER A 640 13.26 40.52 -9.36
C SER A 640 12.43 39.73 -8.37
N ILE A 641 11.47 38.92 -8.86
CA ILE A 641 10.67 38.03 -8.02
C ILE A 641 11.57 36.96 -7.39
N TYR A 642 12.51 36.41 -8.15
CA TYR A 642 13.52 35.50 -7.62
C TYR A 642 14.36 36.14 -6.50
N TYR A 643 14.84 37.37 -6.68
CA TYR A 643 15.59 38.07 -5.63
C TYR A 643 14.73 38.42 -4.42
N ALA A 644 13.45 38.75 -4.59
CA ALA A 644 12.52 38.93 -3.48
C ALA A 644 12.35 37.62 -2.68
N SER A 645 12.23 36.47 -3.35
CA SER A 645 12.21 35.15 -2.72
C SER A 645 13.50 34.85 -1.96
N LYS A 646 14.69 35.13 -2.54
CA LYS A 646 15.98 34.98 -1.85
C LYS A 646 16.16 35.94 -0.67
N PHE A 647 15.56 37.12 -0.73
CA PHE A 647 15.52 38.02 0.41
C PHE A 647 14.64 37.47 1.54
N LEU A 648 13.50 36.83 1.22
CA LEU A 648 12.67 36.14 2.22
C LEU A 648 13.40 34.94 2.85
N ASP A 649 14.14 34.16 2.06
CA ASP A 649 15.03 33.10 2.55
C ASP A 649 16.10 33.64 3.51
N LYS A 650 16.65 34.82 3.19
CA LYS A 650 17.56 35.53 4.10
C LYS A 650 16.89 35.93 5.42
N ILE A 651 15.65 36.43 5.38
CA ILE A 651 14.86 36.71 6.60
C ILE A 651 14.75 35.43 7.42
N TYR A 652 14.32 34.32 6.81
CA TYR A 652 14.20 33.02 7.47
C TYR A 652 15.50 32.57 8.16
N SER A 653 16.64 32.63 7.45
CA SER A 653 17.95 32.24 7.98
C SER A 653 18.45 33.07 9.18
N GLN A 654 17.89 34.28 9.38
CA GLN A 654 18.29 35.22 10.42
C GLN A 654 17.28 35.31 11.58
N THR A 655 16.19 34.53 11.57
CA THR A 655 15.03 34.64 12.51
C THR A 655 15.32 34.36 14.00
N ASN A 656 16.55 34.05 14.39
CA ASN A 656 16.90 33.73 15.79
C ASN A 656 16.81 34.90 16.80
N THR A 657 16.40 36.12 16.42
CA THR A 657 16.55 37.29 17.31
C THR A 657 15.32 38.17 17.62
N THR A 658 14.19 38.12 16.91
CA THR A 658 12.93 38.78 17.39
C THR A 658 11.72 38.41 16.54
N ILE A 659 10.67 37.95 17.20
CA ILE A 659 9.66 37.00 16.68
C ILE A 659 8.41 37.66 16.06
N SER A 660 8.15 38.95 16.27
CA SER A 660 6.93 39.60 15.73
C SER A 660 7.14 40.35 14.40
N ASN A 661 8.34 40.87 14.15
CA ASN A 661 8.65 41.62 12.93
C ASN A 661 8.73 40.70 11.70
N SER A 662 9.21 39.46 11.87
CA SER A 662 9.40 38.51 10.77
C SER A 662 8.07 38.09 10.11
N ILE A 663 7.02 37.83 10.89
CA ILE A 663 5.70 37.44 10.34
C ILE A 663 5.06 38.62 9.60
N ASN A 664 5.06 39.83 10.20
CA ASN A 664 4.53 41.02 9.54
C ASN A 664 5.27 41.34 8.23
N SER A 665 6.59 41.22 8.24
CA SER A 665 7.42 41.41 7.05
C SER A 665 7.12 40.37 5.97
N THR A 666 6.93 39.11 6.39
CA THR A 666 6.61 38.00 5.49
C THR A 666 5.25 38.19 4.83
N ILE A 667 4.20 38.55 5.59
CA ILE A 667 2.88 38.80 5.02
C ILE A 667 2.86 40.04 4.11
N ASP A 668 3.57 41.11 4.48
CA ASP A 668 3.65 42.33 3.67
C ASP A 668 4.35 42.09 2.32
N LEU A 669 5.44 41.32 2.35
CA LEU A 669 6.17 40.95 1.15
C LEU A 669 5.34 40.00 0.27
N THR A 670 4.71 38.99 0.88
CA THR A 670 3.84 38.02 0.17
C THR A 670 2.65 38.72 -0.48
N ASP A 671 1.97 39.60 0.24
CA ASP A 671 0.86 40.42 -0.27
C ASP A 671 1.30 41.26 -1.47
N SER A 672 2.48 41.89 -1.38
CA SER A 672 3.01 42.73 -2.46
C SER A 672 3.43 41.91 -3.68
N ILE A 673 4.02 40.72 -3.49
CA ILE A 673 4.36 39.82 -4.60
C ILE A 673 3.09 39.33 -5.33
N LEU A 674 1.99 39.09 -4.61
CA LEU A 674 0.70 38.70 -5.20
C LEU A 674 0.04 39.83 -6.02
N GLU A 675 0.54 41.07 -5.96
CA GLU A 675 0.12 42.17 -6.84
C GLU A 675 0.89 42.21 -8.18
N VAL A 676 1.99 41.47 -8.29
CA VAL A 676 2.71 41.35 -9.57
C VAL A 676 1.83 40.66 -10.61
N GLN A 677 2.00 41.02 -11.89
CA GLN A 677 1.24 40.43 -12.99
C GLN A 677 1.28 38.90 -12.95
N LYS A 678 0.09 38.29 -13.12
CA LYS A 678 -0.08 36.83 -13.05
C LYS A 678 0.84 36.12 -14.04
N GLU A 679 0.97 36.65 -15.25
CA GLU A 679 1.81 36.09 -16.31
C GLU A 679 3.29 36.00 -15.88
N THR A 680 3.79 37.03 -15.19
CA THR A 680 5.17 37.05 -14.69
C THR A 680 5.37 36.04 -13.56
N LEU A 681 4.41 35.92 -12.64
CA LEU A 681 4.46 34.91 -11.57
C LEU A 681 4.43 33.49 -12.13
N VAL A 682 3.53 33.22 -13.07
CA VAL A 682 3.45 31.93 -13.78
C VAL A 682 4.77 31.62 -14.49
N TYR A 683 5.36 32.60 -15.18
CA TYR A 683 6.63 32.42 -15.85
C TYR A 683 7.80 32.23 -14.88
N SER A 684 7.77 32.88 -13.71
CA SER A 684 8.77 32.68 -12.65
C SER A 684 8.70 31.28 -12.06
N GLN A 685 7.49 30.72 -11.93
CA GLN A 685 7.25 29.35 -11.52
C GLN A 685 7.73 28.36 -12.58
N GLU A 686 7.45 28.62 -13.86
CA GLU A 686 7.91 27.79 -14.98
C GLU A 686 9.43 27.76 -15.12
N LEU A 687 10.09 28.90 -14.93
CA LEU A 687 11.52 29.05 -15.19
C LEU A 687 12.39 28.65 -13.99
N LEU A 688 11.96 28.99 -12.77
CA LEU A 688 12.79 28.97 -11.57
C LEU A 688 12.10 28.35 -10.34
N ASN A 689 10.84 27.90 -10.46
CA ASN A 689 10.05 27.33 -9.35
C ASN A 689 9.84 28.29 -8.16
N VAL A 690 9.78 29.60 -8.44
CA VAL A 690 9.82 30.64 -7.40
C VAL A 690 8.56 30.67 -6.54
N THR A 691 7.38 30.37 -7.08
CA THR A 691 6.13 30.48 -6.31
C THR A 691 6.01 29.37 -5.28
N ASP A 692 6.45 28.16 -5.61
CA ASP A 692 6.54 27.05 -4.63
C ASP A 692 7.57 27.34 -3.54
N ASP A 693 8.74 27.90 -3.90
CA ASP A 693 9.75 28.29 -2.93
C ASP A 693 9.23 29.39 -1.98
N LEU A 694 8.43 30.34 -2.49
CA LEU A 694 7.77 31.35 -1.66
C LEU A 694 6.76 30.74 -0.70
N ILE A 695 5.90 29.81 -1.16
CA ILE A 695 4.93 29.12 -0.30
C ILE A 695 5.65 28.37 0.82
N ASP A 696 6.69 27.61 0.48
CA ASP A 696 7.48 26.84 1.44
C ASP A 696 8.15 27.75 2.49
N LEU A 697 8.76 28.86 2.05
CA LEU A 697 9.37 29.83 2.95
C LEU A 697 8.36 30.48 3.89
N VAL A 698 7.18 30.85 3.39
CA VAL A 698 6.10 31.41 4.23
C VAL A 698 5.68 30.39 5.29
N GLU A 699 5.44 29.14 4.91
CA GLU A 699 5.10 28.06 5.85
C GLU A 699 6.21 27.83 6.88
N ASN A 700 7.48 27.79 6.46
CA ASN A 700 8.61 27.55 7.35
C ASN A 700 8.84 28.71 8.33
N ILE A 701 8.64 29.96 7.90
CA ILE A 701 8.68 31.13 8.79
C ILE A 701 7.54 31.04 9.82
N LEU A 702 6.31 30.74 9.38
CA LEU A 702 5.15 30.66 10.29
C LEU A 702 5.26 29.53 11.31
N THR A 703 5.81 28.38 10.90
CA THR A 703 5.96 27.21 11.79
C THR A 703 7.16 27.32 12.74
N SER A 704 8.20 28.05 12.36
CA SER A 704 9.39 28.28 13.23
C SER A 704 9.22 29.43 14.21
N THR A 705 8.23 30.29 14.02
CA THR A 705 8.01 31.47 14.85
C THR A 705 7.08 31.14 16.02
N THR A 706 7.56 31.32 17.26
CA THR A 706 6.73 31.16 18.46
C THR A 706 5.78 32.33 18.63
N ILE A 707 4.47 32.11 18.56
CA ILE A 707 3.49 33.19 18.75
C ILE A 707 3.24 33.34 20.25
N GLU A 708 3.41 34.56 20.78
CA GLU A 708 3.20 34.86 22.21
C GLU A 708 1.72 34.80 22.61
N ASP A 709 0.83 35.12 21.67
CA ASP A 709 -0.62 35.08 21.83
C ASP A 709 -1.19 33.71 21.39
N ASP A 710 -2.21 33.22 22.09
CA ASP A 710 -2.93 31.98 21.75
C ASP A 710 -3.74 32.10 20.43
N HIS A 711 -3.80 33.30 19.87
CA HIS A 711 -4.52 33.66 18.66
C HIS A 711 -3.89 34.89 17.98
N LEU A 712 -3.69 34.81 16.66
CA LEU A 712 -3.17 35.87 15.82
C LEU A 712 -3.92 35.87 14.50
N CYS A 713 -4.41 37.03 14.06
CA CYS A 713 -5.00 37.20 12.74
C CYS A 713 -4.37 38.40 12.04
N LEU A 714 -3.67 38.15 10.94
CA LEU A 714 -3.05 39.16 10.09
C LEU A 714 -3.74 39.15 8.74
N GLN A 715 -4.27 40.30 8.35
CA GLN A 715 -4.99 40.46 7.11
C GLN A 715 -4.34 41.52 6.22
N ARG A 716 -4.19 41.18 4.93
CA ARG A 716 -3.84 42.09 3.84
C ARG A 716 -4.84 41.92 2.69
N ASN A 717 -4.58 42.56 1.54
CA ASN A 717 -5.53 42.56 0.42
C ASN A 717 -5.60 41.19 -0.26
N ASN A 718 -4.47 40.50 -0.40
CA ASN A 718 -4.37 39.26 -1.18
C ASN A 718 -4.11 38.01 -0.32
N VAL A 719 -3.78 38.20 0.96
CA VAL A 719 -3.45 37.11 1.88
C VAL A 719 -3.97 37.37 3.29
N ILE A 720 -4.45 36.32 3.94
CA ILE A 720 -4.77 36.27 5.37
C ILE A 720 -3.91 35.18 6.00
N ILE A 721 -3.36 35.46 7.18
CA ILE A 721 -2.71 34.48 8.04
C ILE A 721 -3.44 34.49 9.37
N HIS A 722 -4.04 33.35 9.71
CA HIS A 722 -4.69 33.11 10.98
C HIS A 722 -3.94 32.00 11.69
N VAL A 723 -3.49 32.25 12.92
CA VAL A 723 -2.85 31.25 13.75
C VAL A 723 -3.59 31.17 15.06
N THR A 724 -3.92 29.96 15.50
CA THR A 724 -4.59 29.77 16.77
C THR A 724 -4.15 28.50 17.45
N ASN A 725 -4.22 28.51 18.77
CA ASN A 725 -4.21 27.32 19.59
C ASN A 725 -5.63 27.01 20.07
N PRO A 726 -6.34 26.05 19.43
CA PRO A 726 -7.75 25.80 19.74
C PRO A 726 -8.04 25.43 21.19
N VAL A 727 -7.04 24.88 21.89
CA VAL A 727 -7.16 24.48 23.30
C VAL A 727 -7.15 25.71 24.21
N LEU A 728 -6.31 26.69 23.91
CA LEU A 728 -6.12 27.88 24.73
C LEU A 728 -7.06 29.03 24.34
N SER A 729 -7.25 29.27 23.05
CA SER A 729 -8.07 30.35 22.52
C SER A 729 -9.58 30.04 22.53
N GLY A 730 -9.95 28.76 22.52
CA GLY A 730 -11.33 28.32 22.31
C GLY A 730 -11.84 28.49 20.87
N VAL A 731 -10.96 28.85 19.93
CA VAL A 731 -11.26 28.98 18.49
C VAL A 731 -11.07 27.62 17.81
N GLY A 732 -12.16 27.01 17.36
CA GLY A 732 -12.18 25.71 16.69
C GLY A 732 -12.19 25.79 15.17
N GLY A 733 -12.14 26.99 14.59
CA GLY A 733 -12.17 27.18 13.15
C GLY A 733 -12.13 28.64 12.74
N VAL A 734 -12.19 28.88 11.43
CA VAL A 734 -12.14 30.22 10.87
C VAL A 734 -13.05 30.29 9.64
N VAL A 735 -13.73 31.42 9.47
CA VAL A 735 -14.52 31.71 8.28
C VAL A 735 -14.10 33.05 7.68
N VAL A 736 -13.98 33.08 6.36
CA VAL A 736 -13.72 34.30 5.60
C VAL A 736 -14.98 34.69 4.85
N TYR A 737 -15.46 35.89 5.12
CA TYR A 737 -16.61 36.48 4.44
C TYR A 737 -16.15 37.50 3.41
N GLN A 738 -16.89 37.60 2.31
CA GLN A 738 -16.73 38.72 1.38
C GLN A 738 -18.10 39.21 0.93
N GLN A 739 -18.40 40.46 1.24
CA GLN A 739 -19.57 41.13 0.69
C GLN A 739 -19.19 41.80 -0.63
N SER A 740 -20.15 41.91 -1.56
CA SER A 740 -19.92 42.52 -2.86
C SER A 740 -19.45 43.96 -2.71
N GLY A 741 -18.19 44.24 -3.09
CA GLY A 741 -17.57 45.56 -3.03
C GLY A 741 -16.89 45.90 -1.70
N GLU A 742 -16.86 44.97 -0.73
CA GLU A 742 -16.13 45.13 0.52
C GLU A 742 -14.86 44.26 0.52
N ALA A 743 -13.88 44.69 1.33
CA ALA A 743 -12.72 43.85 1.61
C ALA A 743 -13.18 42.58 2.35
N PRO A 744 -12.53 41.43 2.11
CA PRO A 744 -12.84 40.23 2.87
C PRO A 744 -12.61 40.49 4.37
N TYR A 745 -13.28 39.77 5.26
CA TYR A 745 -12.99 39.82 6.69
C TYR A 745 -13.05 38.44 7.31
N VAL A 746 -12.32 38.26 8.40
CA VAL A 746 -12.18 37.00 9.12
C VAL A 746 -13.06 37.01 10.36
N GLU A 747 -13.75 35.90 10.62
CA GLU A 747 -14.44 35.64 11.89
C GLU A 747 -13.97 34.28 12.44
N ASP A 748 -13.69 34.27 13.73
CA ASP A 748 -13.33 33.06 14.46
C ASP A 748 -14.57 32.22 14.73
N LEU A 749 -14.48 30.92 14.47
CA LEU A 749 -15.53 29.97 14.83
C LEU A 749 -15.20 29.37 16.19
N PRO A 750 -16.10 29.48 17.18
CA PRO A 750 -15.92 28.81 18.46
C PRO A 750 -15.72 27.29 18.30
N ARG A 751 -15.06 26.71 19.29
CA ARG A 751 -14.97 25.25 19.40
C ARG A 751 -16.36 24.59 19.41
N ASN A 752 -16.49 23.43 18.76
CA ASN A 752 -17.75 22.72 18.49
C ASN A 752 -18.73 23.42 17.53
N SER A 753 -18.33 24.50 16.85
CA SER A 753 -19.17 25.08 15.79
C SER A 753 -19.37 24.11 14.63
N THR A 754 -20.50 24.29 13.95
CA THR A 754 -20.85 23.53 12.74
C THR A 754 -20.99 24.45 11.54
N PHE A 755 -20.85 23.92 10.32
CA PHE A 755 -21.08 24.72 9.09
C PHE A 755 -22.51 25.27 8.96
N ARG A 756 -23.46 24.84 9.81
CA ARG A 756 -24.82 25.41 9.86
C ARG A 756 -24.85 26.82 10.48
N GLU A 757 -23.83 27.17 11.26
CA GLU A 757 -23.68 28.48 11.88
C GLU A 757 -23.04 29.50 10.94
N VAL A 758 -22.44 29.04 9.83
CA VAL A 758 -21.81 29.90 8.83
C VAL A 758 -22.87 30.69 8.05
N ARG A 759 -22.71 32.01 8.01
CA ARG A 759 -23.66 32.94 7.37
C ARG A 759 -23.58 32.85 5.84
N SER A 760 -24.62 33.34 5.17
CA SER A 760 -24.70 33.44 3.71
C SER A 760 -23.85 34.60 3.20
N ASN A 761 -22.74 34.31 2.49
CA ASN A 761 -21.65 35.20 2.00
C ASN A 761 -20.24 34.77 2.45
N ALA A 762 -20.11 33.60 3.09
CA ALA A 762 -18.81 33.03 3.37
C ALA A 762 -18.17 32.57 2.06
N LEU A 763 -16.91 32.93 1.81
CA LEU A 763 -16.14 32.39 0.70
C LEU A 763 -15.59 31.01 1.04
N ILE A 764 -15.09 30.90 2.28
CA ILE A 764 -14.44 29.69 2.77
C ILE A 764 -14.60 29.60 4.28
N ALA A 765 -14.81 28.39 4.80
CA ALA A 765 -14.82 28.12 6.22
C ALA A 765 -14.06 26.82 6.52
N LEU A 766 -13.26 26.86 7.58
CA LEU A 766 -12.48 25.75 8.10
C LEU A 766 -13.00 25.43 9.50
N LEU A 767 -13.21 24.15 9.79
CA LEU A 767 -13.47 23.65 11.15
C LEU A 767 -12.43 22.60 11.50
N ILE A 768 -11.88 22.68 12.70
CA ILE A 768 -10.92 21.71 13.24
C ILE A 768 -11.70 20.66 14.04
N PRO A 769 -11.69 19.38 13.62
CA PRO A 769 -12.36 18.31 14.35
C PRO A 769 -11.86 18.19 15.80
N GLU A 770 -12.78 17.89 16.71
CA GLU A 770 -12.48 17.69 18.14
C GLU A 770 -11.48 16.57 18.37
N GLU A 771 -11.47 15.56 17.51
CA GLU A 771 -10.53 14.45 17.55
C GLU A 771 -9.09 14.93 17.36
N ILE A 772 -8.84 15.91 16.48
CA ILE A 772 -7.52 16.52 16.29
C ILE A 772 -7.11 17.28 17.55
N ILE A 773 -8.05 18.05 18.13
CA ILE A 773 -7.81 18.85 19.35
C ILE A 773 -7.48 17.95 20.56
N HIS A 774 -8.10 16.76 20.64
CA HIS A 774 -7.92 15.83 21.76
C HIS A 774 -6.82 14.78 21.57
N TYR A 775 -6.31 14.60 20.34
CA TYR A 775 -5.41 13.48 20.00
C TYR A 775 -4.12 13.48 20.83
N LYS A 776 -3.53 14.66 21.07
CA LYS A 776 -2.41 14.83 22.01
C LYS A 776 -2.98 15.55 23.22
N ASN A 777 -2.99 14.90 24.40
CA ASN A 777 -3.43 15.42 25.71
C ASN A 777 -2.66 16.67 26.21
N GLY A 778 -2.23 17.57 25.32
CA GLY A 778 -1.37 18.72 25.58
C GLY A 778 -1.98 20.04 25.12
N SER A 779 -1.56 21.11 25.76
CA SER A 779 -1.96 22.50 25.50
C SER A 779 -1.25 23.16 24.30
N ASN A 780 -0.43 22.43 23.55
CA ASN A 780 0.39 22.98 22.47
C ASN A 780 -0.04 22.40 21.13
N LEU A 781 -1.24 22.78 20.67
CA LEU A 781 -1.69 22.50 19.32
C LEU A 781 -1.76 23.82 18.58
N THR A 782 -1.00 23.98 17.49
CA THR A 782 -1.01 25.20 16.70
C THR A 782 -1.62 24.94 15.33
N VAL A 783 -2.66 25.67 15.00
CA VAL A 783 -3.30 25.62 13.67
C VAL A 783 -2.97 26.91 12.95
N ILE A 784 -2.23 26.79 11.84
CA ILE A 784 -1.87 27.90 10.96
C ILE A 784 -2.73 27.78 9.71
N THR A 785 -3.57 28.77 9.46
CA THR A 785 -4.43 28.87 8.28
C THR A 785 -4.00 30.07 7.45
N THR A 786 -3.62 29.83 6.19
CA THR A 786 -3.29 30.90 5.24
C THR A 786 -4.30 30.88 4.10
N VAL A 787 -4.93 32.02 3.80
CA VAL A 787 -5.89 32.16 2.69
C VAL A 787 -5.32 33.10 1.64
N TYR A 788 -5.19 32.62 0.42
CA TYR A 788 -4.73 33.37 -0.75
C TYR A 788 -5.93 33.70 -1.64
N PHE A 789 -6.20 34.99 -1.84
CA PHE A 789 -7.32 35.45 -2.68
C PHE A 789 -7.01 35.42 -4.18
N LYS A 790 -5.74 35.30 -4.53
CA LYS A 790 -5.27 35.14 -5.92
C LYS A 790 -4.64 33.77 -6.07
N ASP A 791 -4.92 33.12 -7.21
CA ASP A 791 -4.41 31.79 -7.56
C ASP A 791 -3.04 31.83 -8.27
N ALA A 792 -2.42 33.00 -8.40
CA ALA A 792 -1.24 33.21 -9.24
C ALA A 792 0.00 32.39 -8.81
N PHE A 793 0.06 31.94 -7.55
CA PHE A 793 1.11 31.03 -7.08
C PHE A 793 0.86 29.55 -7.43
N PHE A 794 -0.37 29.19 -7.81
CA PHE A 794 -0.85 27.81 -7.91
C PHE A 794 -1.23 27.41 -9.35
N GLU A 795 -0.44 27.88 -10.33
CA GLU A 795 -0.69 27.58 -11.74
C GLU A 795 -0.02 26.26 -12.15
N SER A 796 -0.80 25.37 -12.76
CA SER A 796 -0.32 24.08 -13.26
C SER A 796 -1.03 23.71 -14.56
N ASN A 797 -0.57 22.65 -15.23
CA ASN A 797 -1.23 22.10 -16.42
C ASN A 797 -2.51 21.31 -16.08
N TYR A 798 -3.06 21.46 -14.87
CA TYR A 798 -4.27 20.78 -14.46
C TYR A 798 -5.46 21.27 -15.29
N THR A 799 -6.32 20.35 -15.72
CA THR A 799 -7.40 20.67 -16.67
C THR A 799 -8.50 21.54 -16.07
N LYS A 800 -8.65 21.51 -14.74
CA LYS A 800 -9.62 22.32 -13.98
C LYS A 800 -8.88 23.47 -13.29
N LYS A 801 -9.51 24.65 -13.22
CA LYS A 801 -8.97 25.80 -12.51
C LYS A 801 -9.62 25.96 -11.13
N PRO A 802 -8.91 26.46 -10.12
CA PRO A 802 -9.52 26.86 -8.84
C PRO A 802 -10.66 27.84 -9.10
N SER A 803 -11.81 27.61 -8.47
CA SER A 803 -13.01 28.46 -8.63
C SER A 803 -13.14 29.54 -7.55
N GLY A 804 -12.16 29.66 -6.65
CA GLY A 804 -12.17 30.58 -5.52
C GLY A 804 -10.79 30.69 -4.85
N PRO A 805 -10.73 31.27 -3.63
CA PRO A 805 -9.49 31.39 -2.86
C PRO A 805 -8.83 30.04 -2.57
N VAL A 806 -7.51 30.04 -2.42
CA VAL A 806 -6.73 28.86 -2.00
C VAL A 806 -6.48 28.96 -0.50
N ILE A 807 -6.70 27.86 0.22
CA ILE A 807 -6.41 27.76 1.66
C ILE A 807 -5.27 26.77 1.89
N SER A 808 -4.30 27.17 2.71
CA SER A 808 -3.31 26.28 3.29
C SER A 808 -3.63 26.12 4.78
N VAL A 809 -3.67 24.88 5.25
CA VAL A 809 -3.88 24.54 6.66
C VAL A 809 -2.68 23.71 7.11
N THR A 810 -1.90 24.24 8.04
CA THR A 810 -0.73 23.57 8.59
C THR A 810 -0.94 23.35 10.08
N ILE A 811 -0.79 22.11 10.52
CA ILE A 811 -0.82 21.74 11.94
C ILE A 811 0.52 21.05 12.26
N PRO A 812 1.55 21.81 12.70
CA PRO A 812 2.92 21.32 12.81
C PRO A 812 3.06 20.04 13.64
N GLU A 813 2.17 19.83 14.61
CA GLU A 813 2.22 18.70 15.52
C GLU A 813 1.78 17.37 14.90
N PHE A 814 1.18 17.38 13.70
CA PHE A 814 0.67 16.20 12.99
C PHE A 814 1.47 15.81 11.74
N GLY A 815 2.46 16.61 11.35
CA GLY A 815 3.40 16.27 10.27
C GLY A 815 2.70 15.86 8.97
N GLY A 816 2.90 14.61 8.56
CA GLY A 816 2.42 14.05 7.30
C GLY A 816 0.93 13.70 7.23
N TYR A 817 0.24 13.60 8.37
CA TYR A 817 -1.00 12.84 8.47
C TYR A 817 -1.92 13.32 9.61
N LEU A 818 -3.23 13.36 9.38
CA LEU A 818 -4.23 13.85 10.35
C LEU A 818 -5.15 12.74 10.87
N PRO A 819 -5.36 12.60 12.20
CA PRO A 819 -6.13 11.49 12.78
C PRO A 819 -7.55 11.39 12.25
N THR A 820 -8.14 12.56 11.94
CA THR A 820 -9.45 12.73 11.34
C THR A 820 -9.31 13.75 10.21
N PRO A 821 -10.02 13.58 9.08
CA PRO A 821 -9.98 14.55 8.00
C PRO A 821 -10.51 15.92 8.44
N ILE A 822 -9.89 16.99 7.94
CA ILE A 822 -10.30 18.37 8.18
C ILE A 822 -11.37 18.77 7.15
N PRO A 823 -12.58 19.15 7.61
CA PRO A 823 -13.61 19.69 6.75
C PRO A 823 -13.33 21.15 6.37
N ILE A 824 -13.44 21.44 5.08
CA ILE A 824 -13.38 22.79 4.53
C ILE A 824 -14.61 23.02 3.65
N LEU A 825 -15.33 24.09 3.93
CA LEU A 825 -16.46 24.56 3.15
C LEU A 825 -16.01 25.64 2.19
N PHE A 826 -16.36 25.50 0.91
CA PHE A 826 -16.08 26.46 -0.15
C PHE A 826 -17.39 26.97 -0.73
N ASP A 827 -17.48 28.28 -0.98
CA ASP A 827 -18.52 28.87 -1.81
C ASP A 827 -18.10 28.83 -3.26
N VAL A 828 -18.81 28.03 -4.05
CA VAL A 828 -18.54 27.89 -5.48
C VAL A 828 -19.82 28.08 -6.26
N THR A 829 -19.77 29.03 -7.19
CA THR A 829 -20.86 29.31 -8.11
C THR A 829 -20.45 28.83 -9.52
N ASN A 830 -21.39 28.21 -10.24
CA ASN A 830 -21.25 27.80 -11.65
C ASN A 830 -20.32 26.61 -11.95
N PHE A 831 -20.62 25.43 -11.42
CA PHE A 831 -20.04 24.20 -11.95
C PHE A 831 -20.79 23.70 -13.19
N THR A 832 -20.05 23.44 -14.27
CA THR A 832 -20.52 22.61 -15.40
C THR A 832 -20.24 21.12 -15.19
N ASP A 833 -19.23 20.81 -14.36
CA ASP A 833 -18.71 19.46 -14.08
C ASP A 833 -18.74 19.15 -12.57
N THR A 834 -18.52 17.88 -12.21
CA THR A 834 -18.42 17.49 -10.80
C THR A 834 -17.20 18.15 -10.12
N PRO A 835 -17.39 18.81 -8.96
CA PRO A 835 -16.31 19.40 -8.18
C PRO A 835 -15.32 18.33 -7.72
N GLU A 836 -14.07 18.73 -7.52
CA GLU A 836 -12.99 17.89 -7.03
C GLU A 836 -12.29 18.59 -5.87
N CYS A 837 -11.98 17.85 -4.82
CA CYS A 837 -11.19 18.32 -3.71
C CYS A 837 -9.73 17.96 -3.98
N VAL A 838 -8.87 18.98 -4.04
CA VAL A 838 -7.46 18.84 -4.43
C VAL A 838 -6.60 19.71 -3.53
N PHE A 839 -5.34 19.32 -3.37
CA PHE A 839 -4.33 20.10 -2.65
C PHE A 839 -3.12 20.37 -3.55
N TRP A 840 -2.33 21.39 -3.20
CA TRP A 840 -1.13 21.75 -3.96
C TRP A 840 0.07 20.92 -3.51
N ASP A 841 0.55 20.04 -4.39
CA ASP A 841 1.68 19.16 -4.14
C ASP A 841 2.91 19.62 -4.95
N TYR A 842 3.82 20.31 -4.26
CA TYR A 842 5.13 20.74 -4.78
C TYR A 842 6.29 19.88 -4.28
N GLY A 843 5.97 18.67 -3.79
CA GLY A 843 6.96 17.71 -3.35
C GLY A 843 7.75 18.12 -2.11
N LYS A 844 7.18 18.94 -1.21
CA LYS A 844 7.79 19.26 0.10
C LYS A 844 8.18 18.00 0.88
N LYS A 845 7.29 17.00 0.85
CA LYS A 845 7.42 15.70 1.53
C LYS A 845 8.13 14.63 0.67
N THR A 846 8.62 14.99 -0.53
CA THR A 846 9.28 14.08 -1.49
C THR A 846 10.50 14.77 -2.12
N VAL A 847 10.97 14.31 -3.28
CA VAL A 847 11.90 15.08 -4.11
C VAL A 847 11.19 16.37 -4.55
N ARG A 848 11.82 17.54 -4.35
CA ARG A 848 11.27 18.83 -4.80
C ARG A 848 10.95 18.75 -6.28
N ARG A 849 9.73 19.18 -6.62
CA ARG A 849 9.20 19.21 -7.98
C ARG A 849 8.35 20.45 -8.17
N LYS A 850 8.07 20.77 -9.43
CA LYS A 850 7.08 21.78 -9.75
C LYS A 850 5.71 21.37 -9.18
N GLY A 851 5.07 22.31 -8.49
CA GLY A 851 3.75 22.15 -7.90
C GLY A 851 2.67 21.75 -8.91
N HIS A 852 1.74 20.92 -8.43
CA HIS A 852 0.55 20.50 -9.18
C HIS A 852 -0.60 20.19 -8.22
N TRP A 853 -1.83 20.24 -8.73
CA TRP A 853 -3.02 19.82 -7.98
C TRP A 853 -3.11 18.30 -7.89
N SER A 854 -3.17 17.75 -6.68
CA SER A 854 -3.31 16.32 -6.41
C SER A 854 -4.63 16.02 -5.69
N LYS A 855 -5.25 14.88 -6.02
CA LYS A 855 -6.50 14.40 -5.41
C LYS A 855 -6.28 13.52 -4.18
N VAL A 856 -5.04 13.10 -3.94
CA VAL A 856 -4.73 12.14 -2.87
C VAL A 856 -5.19 12.72 -1.53
N GLY A 857 -5.96 11.94 -0.77
CA GLY A 857 -6.45 12.35 0.56
C GLY A 857 -7.50 13.46 0.60
N GLY A 858 -7.99 13.92 -0.56
CA GLY A 858 -9.05 14.92 -0.69
C GLY A 858 -10.38 14.32 -1.16
N THR A 859 -11.40 14.35 -0.30
CA THR A 859 -12.72 13.76 -0.57
C THR A 859 -13.79 14.84 -0.75
N TYR A 860 -14.57 14.77 -1.83
CA TYR A 860 -15.77 15.59 -1.98
C TYR A 860 -16.96 14.96 -1.27
N VAL A 861 -17.42 15.59 -0.19
CA VAL A 861 -18.53 15.08 0.64
C VAL A 861 -19.88 15.38 0.00
N GLY A 862 -20.03 16.57 -0.56
CA GLY A 862 -21.28 17.02 -1.14
C GLY A 862 -21.56 18.49 -0.90
N GLN A 863 -22.81 18.85 -1.16
CA GLN A 863 -23.33 20.20 -1.03
C GLN A 863 -24.04 20.37 0.31
N LEU A 864 -23.91 21.54 0.93
CA LEU A 864 -24.64 21.85 2.16
C LEU A 864 -26.13 22.03 1.83
N SER A 865 -27.00 21.25 2.48
CA SER A 865 -28.43 21.15 2.14
C SER A 865 -29.21 22.47 2.09
N ASN A 866 -28.73 23.50 2.79
CA ASN A 866 -29.42 24.76 2.95
C ASN A 866 -28.94 25.86 2.00
N ILE A 867 -27.76 25.71 1.38
CA ILE A 867 -27.14 26.73 0.53
C ILE A 867 -26.49 26.02 -0.66
N SER A 868 -27.08 26.19 -1.84
CA SER A 868 -26.68 25.43 -3.03
C SER A 868 -25.30 25.79 -3.59
N THR A 869 -24.67 26.83 -3.08
CA THR A 869 -23.32 27.22 -3.53
C THR A 869 -22.25 26.71 -2.59
N TYR A 870 -22.61 26.15 -1.44
CA TYR A 870 -21.65 25.67 -0.44
C TYR A 870 -21.34 24.19 -0.62
N HIS A 871 -20.06 23.91 -0.81
CA HIS A 871 -19.50 22.58 -1.08
C HIS A 871 -18.51 22.21 0.01
N ILE A 872 -18.55 20.96 0.48
CA ILE A 872 -17.69 20.48 1.56
C ILE A 872 -16.66 19.50 0.99
N CYS A 873 -15.40 19.82 1.27
CA CYS A 873 -14.25 18.95 1.05
C CYS A 873 -13.70 18.46 2.40
N MET A 874 -13.20 17.24 2.43
CA MET A 874 -12.46 16.66 3.56
C MET A 874 -11.02 16.38 3.13
N TYR A 875 -10.05 16.79 3.95
CA TYR A 875 -8.63 16.59 3.68
C TYR A 875 -7.95 15.81 4.81
N SER A 876 -7.17 14.77 4.48
CA SER A 876 -6.56 13.85 5.45
C SER A 876 -5.02 13.89 5.52
N ILE A 877 -4.38 14.82 4.79
CA ILE A 877 -2.93 14.86 4.51
C ILE A 877 -2.30 16.24 4.70
#